data_AF-A0AAW0F9G7-F1
#
_entry.id   AF-A0AAW0F9G7-F1
#
_cell.length_a   1.000
_cell.length_b   1.000
_cell.length_c   1.000
_cell.angle_alpha   90.00
_cell.angle_beta   90.00
_cell.angle_gamma   90.00
#
_symmetry.space_group_name_H-M   'P 1'
#
loop_
_entity.id
_entity.type
_entity.pdbx_description
1 polymer ?
#
loop_
_entity_poly.entity_id
_entity_poly.type
_entity_poly.pdbx_seq_one_letter_code
_entity_poly.pdbx_strand_id
1 'polypeptide(L)'
;MKYPDQDIALSDGHAYMVGKTGFDEYMKAAPKPGKETPTCHEHDAVKSQNTTRAHLDATGIGAMACGRHGCFYPHSVINFDKGEGYRYMDYAFMNALNYISFLLIFMIMYDIMCQWFPNFLHRIHFVKHLIKLRDGLVLKRAIGLFHVHSHVKKCYPRYASTFIRGAGIVDGEIIETLWHILNDTASSARSMSWFHRQEYIDCHMADLNWKKLIRMVPTLLRKWAACTEQVQDSQEYFDQLSSHVGPTCVAQWTQDEERMQTQRDEKVEVMDEFDVEDDKAPGKATVQRTLAEEEDQFNIPLGSSAWIALGLKLEEEQLELLNQVRKMGTGATYDRQISLSTKHRRLQSKIDSFISQSSGFIGDMDEVPQTVIDSDWSNEDQEDDDCIGMGVHSFDDIPVCENVLPELISLPLPSSFTRSQRLDRLRHLSKCELQLREGQANDSLHNLRVAIAHKSFVFRSRIRKNAPTTGYSMRLRSYGDAHAVQMTIDQAAKVYRTARKAMILLGADEILLSKYQVLLREDLASSTAVAEPNARGQSRVKLSWIWHMRSQSNNPEFLNEMLRVNWLRAKSRRDRWQEEKILLKSELIWTKNFFSNRKILWIDRAKDTTAGVQCYALKQAVTWDRLSYLAQKALTSIGVQ
;
A
#
# COMPACT_ATOMS: atom_id res chain seq x y z
N MET A 1 39.50 16.25 0.92
CA MET A 1 40.67 15.61 0.28
C MET A 1 41.86 16.57 0.31
N LYS A 2 43.11 16.10 0.46
CA LYS A 2 44.32 16.97 0.55
C LYS A 2 44.74 17.57 -0.80
N TYR A 3 44.50 16.85 -1.90
CA TYR A 3 44.79 17.28 -3.29
C TYR A 3 43.61 16.95 -4.22
N PRO A 4 42.53 17.76 -4.20
CA PRO A 4 41.33 17.48 -5.00
C PRO A 4 41.60 17.46 -6.51
N ASP A 5 42.58 18.22 -6.99
CA ASP A 5 42.94 18.28 -8.42
C ASP A 5 43.59 16.97 -8.94
N GLN A 6 43.95 16.05 -8.03
CA GLN A 6 44.48 14.72 -8.37
C GLN A 6 43.40 13.63 -8.36
N ASP A 7 42.14 13.97 -8.06
CA ASP A 7 41.02 13.04 -8.18
C ASP A 7 40.65 12.92 -9.67
N ILE A 8 41.13 11.85 -10.32
CA ILE A 8 40.95 11.60 -11.75
C ILE A 8 39.85 10.56 -11.94
N ALA A 9 38.86 10.89 -12.77
CA ALA A 9 37.84 9.94 -13.17
C ALA A 9 38.36 8.97 -14.25
N LEU A 10 38.13 7.68 -14.05
CA LEU A 10 38.32 6.63 -15.05
C LEU A 10 37.13 6.54 -16.01
N SER A 11 35.92 6.83 -15.53
CA SER A 11 34.69 6.64 -16.30
C SER A 11 33.54 7.59 -15.90
N ASP A 12 33.81 8.90 -15.83
CA ASP A 12 32.82 9.91 -15.38
C ASP A 12 31.55 9.92 -16.25
N GLY A 13 30.46 9.44 -15.68
CA GLY A 13 29.20 9.39 -16.40
C GLY A 13 29.18 8.37 -17.53
N HIS A 14 30.02 7.33 -17.52
CA HIS A 14 30.01 6.25 -18.52
C HIS A 14 29.27 4.98 -18.04
N ALA A 15 28.83 4.93 -16.79
CA ALA A 15 28.14 3.80 -16.18
C ALA A 15 26.74 4.17 -15.65
N TYR A 16 26.45 4.06 -14.35
CA TYR A 16 25.12 4.31 -13.77
C TYR A 16 24.97 5.72 -13.23
N MET A 17 25.99 6.20 -12.53
CA MET A 17 26.09 7.57 -12.08
C MET A 17 26.17 8.54 -13.27
N VAL A 18 25.53 9.70 -13.14
CA VAL A 18 25.58 10.76 -14.14
C VAL A 18 26.96 11.42 -14.19
N GLY A 19 27.33 11.93 -15.37
CA GLY A 19 28.55 12.70 -15.53
C GLY A 19 28.48 14.05 -14.83
N LYS A 20 29.58 14.48 -14.21
CA LYS A 20 29.61 15.69 -13.37
C LYS A 20 29.29 16.97 -14.15
N THR A 21 29.95 17.18 -15.30
CA THR A 21 29.84 18.44 -16.06
C THR A 21 28.41 18.72 -16.53
N GLY A 22 27.79 17.77 -17.21
CA GLY A 22 26.43 17.94 -17.73
C GLY A 22 25.37 18.08 -16.62
N PHE A 23 25.58 17.37 -15.51
CA PHE A 23 24.72 17.49 -14.34
C PHE A 23 24.85 18.88 -13.68
N ASP A 24 26.06 19.40 -13.52
CA ASP A 24 26.30 20.74 -12.97
C ASP A 24 25.69 21.85 -13.84
N GLU A 25 25.82 21.73 -15.16
CA GLU A 25 25.19 22.65 -16.13
C GLU A 25 23.67 22.62 -16.02
N TYR A 26 23.07 21.43 -15.97
CA TYR A 26 21.65 21.27 -15.74
C TYR A 26 21.21 21.88 -14.40
N MET A 27 21.93 21.63 -13.31
CA MET A 27 21.57 22.11 -11.98
C MET A 27 21.61 23.63 -11.87
N LYS A 28 22.49 24.29 -12.64
CA LYS A 28 22.55 25.76 -12.78
C LYS A 28 21.37 26.31 -13.57
N ALA A 29 20.95 25.63 -14.64
CA ALA A 29 19.86 26.07 -15.51
C ALA A 29 18.46 25.74 -14.98
N ALA A 30 18.32 24.64 -14.23
CA ALA A 30 17.04 24.16 -13.75
C ALA A 30 16.38 25.17 -12.80
N PRO A 31 15.05 25.39 -12.90
CA PRO A 31 14.33 26.32 -12.02
C PRO A 31 14.44 25.88 -10.56
N LYS A 32 14.75 26.82 -9.66
CA LYS A 32 14.82 26.54 -8.21
C LYS A 32 13.42 26.19 -7.70
N PRO A 33 13.28 25.19 -6.82
CA PRO A 33 11.97 24.78 -6.33
C PRO A 33 11.30 26.00 -5.68
N GLY A 34 10.13 26.39 -6.20
CA GLY A 34 9.23 27.27 -5.48
C GLY A 34 8.65 26.53 -4.27
N LYS A 35 8.02 27.25 -3.34
CA LYS A 35 7.14 26.62 -2.34
C LYS A 35 5.93 26.03 -3.08
N GLU A 36 6.04 24.81 -3.58
CA GLU A 36 4.91 24.07 -4.10
C GLU A 36 4.12 23.52 -2.91
N THR A 37 2.88 23.98 -2.74
CA THR A 37 2.00 23.52 -1.66
C THR A 37 1.59 22.07 -1.95
N PRO A 38 1.89 21.10 -1.07
CA PRO A 38 1.49 19.72 -1.29
C PRO A 38 -0.04 19.63 -1.35
N THR A 39 -0.57 19.01 -2.40
CA THR A 39 -2.02 18.81 -2.61
C THR A 39 -2.52 17.47 -2.05
N CYS A 40 -1.63 16.68 -1.45
CA CYS A 40 -1.88 15.35 -0.88
C CYS A 40 -1.20 15.24 0.49
N HIS A 41 -1.87 14.60 1.45
CA HIS A 41 -1.31 14.36 2.79
C HIS A 41 -0.21 13.29 2.77
N GLU A 42 0.78 13.52 3.63
CA GLU A 42 1.87 12.63 4.05
C GLU A 42 2.74 11.97 2.97
N HIS A 43 3.79 12.70 2.60
CA HIS A 43 5.16 12.19 2.70
C HIS A 43 6.05 13.38 3.12
N ASP A 44 6.32 13.51 4.42
CA ASP A 44 7.36 14.43 4.95
C ASP A 44 8.80 13.96 4.61
N ALA A 45 8.95 13.10 3.60
CA ALA A 45 10.24 12.68 3.05
C ALA A 45 11.04 13.89 2.54
N VAL A 46 10.35 14.87 1.93
CA VAL A 46 11.01 16.07 1.38
C VAL A 46 11.28 17.12 2.47
N LYS A 47 10.57 17.12 3.61
CA LYS A 47 10.73 18.16 4.65
C LYS A 47 11.71 17.79 5.75
N SER A 48 11.85 16.51 6.11
CA SER A 48 12.65 16.08 7.27
C SER A 48 14.15 15.87 6.99
N GLN A 49 14.59 15.88 5.73
CA GLN A 49 16.00 15.65 5.35
C GLN A 49 16.73 16.90 4.83
N ASN A 50 16.07 18.06 4.74
CA ASN A 50 16.64 19.29 4.19
C ASN A 50 17.47 20.11 5.20
N THR A 51 18.21 19.44 6.09
CA THR A 51 19.22 20.11 6.92
C THR A 51 20.52 20.12 6.15
N THR A 52 20.91 21.28 5.63
CA THR A 52 22.21 21.46 4.98
C THR A 52 23.34 21.04 5.91
N ARG A 53 24.04 19.96 5.57
CA ARG A 53 25.31 19.59 6.19
C ARG A 53 26.43 20.14 5.31
N ALA A 54 26.81 21.40 5.54
CA ALA A 54 27.77 22.13 4.72
C ALA A 54 29.16 21.46 4.56
N HIS A 55 29.44 20.39 5.30
CA HIS A 55 30.69 19.63 5.29
C HIS A 55 30.63 18.35 4.44
N LEU A 56 29.51 18.02 3.79
CA LEU A 56 29.37 16.81 2.96
C LEU A 56 29.25 17.18 1.48
N ASP A 57 30.01 16.47 0.63
CA ASP A 57 29.94 16.63 -0.84
C ASP A 57 28.65 16.04 -1.42
N ALA A 58 28.09 15.01 -0.78
CA ALA A 58 26.80 14.42 -1.13
C ALA A 58 26.06 13.96 0.13
N THR A 59 24.75 14.24 0.19
CA THR A 59 23.86 13.89 1.31
C THR A 59 23.10 12.59 1.08
N GLY A 60 22.97 12.16 -0.18
CA GLY A 60 22.28 10.95 -0.60
C GLY A 60 22.43 10.72 -2.10
N ILE A 61 21.76 9.69 -2.61
CA ILE A 61 21.66 9.41 -4.05
C ILE A 61 20.22 9.11 -4.44
N GLY A 62 19.85 9.47 -5.67
CA GLY A 62 18.61 9.06 -6.33
C GLY A 62 18.93 8.20 -7.54
N ALA A 63 18.03 7.31 -7.95
CA ALA A 63 18.24 6.44 -9.11
C ALA A 63 16.95 6.15 -9.86
N MET A 64 17.09 5.80 -11.14
CA MET A 64 16.04 5.11 -11.90
C MET A 64 16.39 3.64 -12.06
N ALA A 65 15.41 2.77 -11.84
CA ALA A 65 15.54 1.34 -12.08
C ALA A 65 14.32 0.77 -12.80
N CYS A 66 14.49 -0.36 -13.47
CA CYS A 66 13.40 -1.08 -14.09
C CYS A 66 12.45 -1.63 -13.02
N GLY A 67 11.20 -1.13 -12.99
CA GLY A 67 10.15 -1.57 -12.05
C GLY A 67 9.87 -3.08 -12.05
N ARG A 68 10.13 -3.77 -13.17
CA ARG A 68 9.83 -5.21 -13.33
C ARG A 68 11.02 -6.13 -13.02
N HIS A 69 12.22 -5.71 -13.41
CA HIS A 69 13.43 -6.54 -13.36
C HIS A 69 14.42 -6.13 -12.27
N GLY A 70 14.32 -4.90 -11.77
CA GLY A 70 15.19 -4.36 -10.74
C GLY A 70 16.62 -4.14 -11.22
N CYS A 71 16.78 -3.74 -12.49
CA CYS A 71 18.05 -3.31 -13.04
C CYS A 71 18.13 -1.78 -13.04
N PHE A 72 19.21 -1.21 -12.52
CA PHE A 72 19.48 0.23 -12.63
C PHE A 72 19.67 0.65 -14.08
N TYR A 73 19.13 1.80 -14.46
CA TYR A 73 19.38 2.37 -15.78
C TYR A 73 20.73 3.09 -15.80
N PRO A 74 21.56 2.91 -16.83
CA PRO A 74 22.76 3.70 -17.04
C PRO A 74 22.47 5.20 -17.07
N HIS A 75 23.43 6.01 -16.61
CA HIS A 75 23.39 7.48 -16.55
C HIS A 75 22.17 8.06 -15.82
N SER A 76 21.57 7.33 -14.88
CA SER A 76 20.32 7.75 -14.22
C SER A 76 20.43 7.83 -12.71
N VAL A 77 21.65 7.70 -12.16
CA VAL A 77 21.92 7.79 -10.73
C VAL A 77 22.61 9.10 -10.43
N ILE A 78 22.11 9.82 -9.43
CA ILE A 78 22.48 11.20 -9.16
C ILE A 78 22.81 11.39 -7.68
N ASN A 79 23.74 12.30 -7.40
CA ASN A 79 24.01 12.75 -6.04
C ASN A 79 23.02 13.85 -5.63
N PHE A 80 22.68 13.89 -4.35
CA PHE A 80 21.92 14.97 -3.74
C PHE A 80 22.82 15.90 -2.92
N ASP A 81 22.80 17.19 -3.22
CA ASP A 81 23.62 18.18 -2.52
C ASP A 81 22.90 18.73 -1.27
N LYS A 82 21.56 18.71 -1.28
CA LYS A 82 20.70 19.30 -0.24
C LYS A 82 19.39 18.51 -0.08
N GLY A 83 19.51 17.23 0.26
CA GLY A 83 18.36 16.33 0.35
C GLY A 83 17.66 16.08 -0.99
N GLU A 84 16.56 15.33 -0.95
CA GLU A 84 15.79 15.00 -2.14
C GLU A 84 15.07 16.24 -2.73
N GLY A 85 14.98 16.31 -4.05
CA GLY A 85 14.29 17.40 -4.73
C GLY A 85 13.92 17.08 -6.17
N TYR A 86 12.85 17.69 -6.67
CA TYR A 86 12.25 17.33 -7.97
C TYR A 86 13.21 17.45 -9.14
N ARG A 87 14.00 18.54 -9.18
CA ARG A 87 15.00 18.79 -10.23
C ARG A 87 16.01 17.64 -10.41
N TYR A 88 16.36 16.97 -9.32
CA TYR A 88 17.28 15.83 -9.32
C TYR A 88 16.60 14.68 -10.07
N MET A 89 15.41 14.29 -9.62
CA MET A 89 14.66 13.19 -10.21
C MET A 89 14.25 13.46 -11.65
N ASP A 90 13.98 14.72 -12.03
CA ASP A 90 13.76 15.13 -13.41
C ASP A 90 14.96 14.75 -14.30
N TYR A 91 16.19 15.07 -13.87
CA TYR A 91 17.41 14.76 -14.62
C TYR A 91 17.65 13.26 -14.76
N ALA A 92 17.54 12.52 -13.65
CA ALA A 92 17.68 11.06 -13.65
C ALA A 92 16.65 10.41 -14.57
N PHE A 93 15.40 10.85 -14.51
CA PHE A 93 14.33 10.31 -15.32
C PHE A 93 14.54 10.59 -16.82
N MET A 94 14.94 11.82 -17.18
CA MET A 94 15.22 12.16 -18.57
C MET A 94 16.39 11.37 -19.15
N ASN A 95 17.45 11.13 -18.36
CA ASN A 95 18.55 10.28 -18.82
C ASN A 95 18.13 8.82 -19.00
N ALA A 96 17.30 8.28 -18.09
CA ALA A 96 16.72 6.96 -18.26
C ALA A 96 15.88 6.87 -19.56
N LEU A 97 15.03 7.86 -19.85
CA LEU A 97 14.25 7.92 -21.09
C LEU A 97 15.12 7.97 -22.36
N ASN A 98 16.26 8.65 -22.30
CA ASN A 98 17.20 8.74 -23.41
C ASN A 98 17.95 7.42 -23.63
N TYR A 99 18.32 6.73 -22.56
CA TYR A 99 18.99 5.42 -22.63
C TYR A 99 18.12 4.37 -23.33
N ILE A 100 16.82 4.33 -23.01
CA ILE A 100 15.83 3.45 -23.66
C ILE A 100 15.02 4.19 -24.74
N SER A 101 15.72 4.98 -25.56
CA SER A 101 15.11 5.81 -26.61
C SER A 101 14.37 5.03 -27.72
N PHE A 102 14.53 3.71 -27.80
CA PHE A 102 13.78 2.89 -28.75
C PHE A 102 12.35 2.56 -28.30
N LEU A 103 11.95 2.91 -27.07
CA LEU A 103 10.59 2.73 -26.55
C LEU A 103 9.78 4.04 -26.62
N LEU A 104 8.45 3.89 -26.76
CA LEU A 104 7.48 5.00 -26.84
C LEU A 104 6.54 5.06 -25.64
N ILE A 105 6.32 3.94 -24.95
CA ILE A 105 5.37 3.84 -23.83
C ILE A 105 6.16 3.54 -22.56
N PHE A 106 5.98 4.37 -21.54
CA PHE A 106 6.65 4.26 -20.26
C PHE A 106 5.64 4.33 -19.14
N MET A 107 5.81 3.47 -18.14
CA MET A 107 5.12 3.62 -16.86
C MET A 107 6.15 4.01 -15.81
N ILE A 108 5.93 5.17 -15.20
CA ILE A 108 6.80 5.73 -14.17
C ILE A 108 6.12 5.47 -12.83
N MET A 109 6.86 4.90 -11.88
CA MET A 109 6.39 4.66 -10.52
C MET A 109 7.23 5.53 -9.58
N TYR A 110 6.57 6.36 -8.78
CA TYR A 110 7.22 7.19 -7.76
C TYR A 110 6.23 7.44 -6.62
N ASP A 111 6.68 7.39 -5.37
CA ASP A 111 5.80 7.53 -4.20
C ASP A 111 5.01 8.84 -4.28
N ILE A 112 5.69 9.93 -4.60
CA ILE A 112 5.10 11.26 -4.73
C ILE A 112 4.69 11.60 -6.16
N MET A 113 4.36 10.63 -7.02
CA MET A 113 3.97 10.84 -8.42
C MET A 113 2.86 11.89 -8.58
N CYS A 114 1.87 11.88 -7.69
CA CYS A 114 0.76 12.84 -7.71
C CYS A 114 1.17 14.30 -7.42
N GLN A 115 2.35 14.51 -6.83
CA GLN A 115 2.92 15.82 -6.52
C GLN A 115 4.00 16.21 -7.54
N TRP A 116 4.86 15.25 -7.93
CA TRP A 116 6.01 15.48 -8.79
C TRP A 116 5.64 15.74 -10.25
N PHE A 117 4.72 14.94 -10.81
CA PHE A 117 4.39 14.97 -12.25
C PHE A 117 3.62 16.19 -12.74
N PRO A 118 2.64 16.77 -12.00
CA PRO A 118 1.87 17.93 -12.48
C PRO A 118 2.73 19.07 -13.01
N ASN A 119 3.89 19.32 -12.37
CA ASN A 119 4.83 20.36 -12.76
C ASN A 119 6.03 19.84 -13.57
N PHE A 120 6.15 18.53 -13.80
CA PHE A 120 7.30 17.92 -14.48
C PHE A 120 7.49 18.46 -15.91
N LEU A 121 6.44 18.43 -16.74
CA LEU A 121 6.54 18.91 -18.13
C LEU A 121 6.91 20.39 -18.21
N HIS A 122 6.38 21.20 -17.27
CA HIS A 122 6.74 22.60 -17.14
C HIS A 122 8.22 22.78 -16.77
N ARG A 123 8.73 22.03 -15.78
CA ARG A 123 10.15 22.07 -15.39
C ARG A 123 11.07 21.67 -16.55
N ILE A 124 10.75 20.60 -17.27
CA ILE A 124 11.54 20.16 -18.44
C ILE A 124 11.51 21.20 -19.57
N HIS A 125 10.42 21.94 -19.75
CA HIS A 125 10.36 22.99 -20.77
C HIS A 125 11.44 24.09 -20.57
N PHE A 126 11.74 24.48 -19.32
CA PHE A 126 12.78 25.50 -19.04
C PHE A 126 14.19 25.03 -19.45
N VAL A 127 14.46 23.75 -19.29
CA VAL A 127 15.76 23.12 -19.56
C VAL A 127 15.79 22.38 -20.90
N LYS A 128 14.82 22.63 -21.79
CA LYS A 128 14.69 21.96 -23.10
C LYS A 128 15.91 22.12 -24.01
N HIS A 129 16.72 23.15 -23.78
CA HIS A 129 17.96 23.41 -24.51
C HIS A 129 19.11 22.48 -24.07
N LEU A 130 19.02 21.89 -22.87
CA LEU A 130 19.96 20.91 -22.34
C LEU A 130 19.43 19.48 -22.51
N ILE A 131 18.13 19.27 -22.27
CA ILE A 131 17.52 17.93 -22.30
C ILE A 131 16.14 17.99 -22.94
N LYS A 132 15.98 17.32 -24.08
CA LYS A 132 14.75 17.34 -24.87
C LYS A 132 13.91 16.09 -24.62
N LEU A 133 12.64 16.30 -24.28
CA LEU A 133 11.63 15.24 -24.28
C LEU A 133 11.28 14.90 -25.73
N ARG A 134 11.25 13.60 -26.05
CA ARG A 134 10.95 13.11 -27.40
C ARG A 134 9.44 13.22 -27.66
N ASP A 135 9.10 13.51 -28.92
CA ASP A 135 7.71 13.60 -29.34
C ASP A 135 7.06 12.20 -29.39
N GLY A 136 5.75 12.12 -29.16
CA GLY A 136 4.99 10.87 -29.23
C GLY A 136 5.17 9.91 -28.04
N LEU A 137 5.80 10.35 -26.96
CA LEU A 137 5.92 9.56 -25.74
C LEU A 137 4.59 9.46 -24.97
N VAL A 138 4.22 8.25 -24.57
CA VAL A 138 3.10 7.99 -23.66
C VAL A 138 3.67 7.70 -22.27
N LEU A 139 3.41 8.61 -21.32
CA LEU A 139 3.89 8.52 -19.94
C LEU A 139 2.74 8.14 -19.00
N LYS A 140 2.66 6.86 -18.65
CA LYS A 140 1.75 6.36 -17.62
C LYS A 140 2.35 6.63 -16.24
N ARG A 141 1.47 7.01 -15.31
CA ARG A 141 1.83 7.53 -13.98
C ARG A 141 1.29 6.60 -12.91
N ALA A 142 2.15 6.15 -12.02
CA ALA A 142 1.80 5.24 -10.94
C ALA A 142 2.49 5.60 -9.61
N ILE A 143 1.88 5.16 -8.52
CA ILE A 143 2.44 5.17 -7.16
C ILE A 143 2.58 3.71 -6.73
N GLY A 144 3.62 3.38 -5.95
CA GLY A 144 3.79 2.04 -5.39
C GLY A 144 2.54 1.60 -4.60
N LEU A 145 2.16 0.32 -4.70
CA LEU A 145 0.92 -0.19 -4.10
C LEU A 145 0.94 -0.08 -2.57
N PHE A 146 2.11 -0.16 -1.93
CA PHE A 146 2.21 0.06 -0.50
C PHE A 146 1.99 1.54 -0.16
N HIS A 147 2.65 2.43 -0.91
CA HIS A 147 2.63 3.87 -0.68
C HIS A 147 1.31 4.54 -1.02
N VAL A 148 0.61 4.10 -2.08
CA VAL A 148 -0.62 4.77 -2.57
C VAL A 148 -1.73 4.83 -1.52
N HIS A 149 -1.75 3.89 -0.56
CA HIS A 149 -2.72 3.87 0.53
C HIS A 149 -2.50 4.97 1.58
N SER A 150 -1.28 5.51 1.67
CA SER A 150 -0.95 6.65 2.54
C SER A 150 -1.30 8.01 1.92
N HIS A 151 -1.69 8.03 0.64
CA HIS A 151 -2.12 9.25 -0.04
C HIS A 151 -3.60 9.57 0.21
N VAL A 152 -4.04 10.75 -0.20
CA VAL A 152 -5.48 11.09 -0.22
C VAL A 152 -6.26 10.05 -1.03
N LYS A 153 -7.49 9.72 -0.61
CA LYS A 153 -8.28 8.59 -1.16
C LYS A 153 -8.34 8.56 -2.69
N LYS A 154 -8.52 9.72 -3.33
CA LYS A 154 -8.56 9.86 -4.80
C LYS A 154 -7.27 9.38 -5.51
N CYS A 155 -6.11 9.37 -4.83
CA CYS A 155 -4.88 8.87 -5.42
C CYS A 155 -4.91 7.36 -5.69
N TYR A 156 -5.69 6.58 -4.93
CA TYR A 156 -5.79 5.14 -5.12
C TYR A 156 -6.31 4.76 -6.51
N PRO A 157 -7.53 5.16 -6.94
CA PRO A 157 -7.99 4.84 -8.28
C PRO A 157 -7.18 5.54 -9.39
N ARG A 158 -6.62 6.73 -9.10
CA ARG A 158 -5.84 7.53 -10.04
C ARG A 158 -4.43 7.03 -10.31
N TYR A 159 -3.78 6.31 -9.38
CA TYR A 159 -2.36 5.98 -9.49
C TYR A 159 -1.97 4.56 -9.08
N ALA A 160 -2.84 3.76 -8.49
CA ALA A 160 -2.51 2.36 -8.21
C ALA A 160 -2.25 1.60 -9.52
N SER A 161 -1.11 0.89 -9.59
CA SER A 161 -0.70 0.11 -10.77
C SER A 161 -1.74 -0.91 -11.20
N THR A 162 -2.52 -1.44 -10.25
CA THR A 162 -3.60 -2.41 -10.50
C THR A 162 -4.65 -1.88 -11.49
N PHE A 163 -4.88 -0.56 -11.53
CA PHE A 163 -5.87 0.05 -12.42
C PHE A 163 -5.28 0.56 -13.74
N ILE A 164 -3.97 0.42 -13.98
CA ILE A 164 -3.31 0.92 -15.18
C ILE A 164 -3.21 -0.21 -16.23
N ARG A 165 -3.89 -0.02 -17.38
CA ARG A 165 -3.77 -0.95 -18.52
C ARG A 165 -2.32 -1.07 -19.00
N GLY A 166 -1.89 -2.32 -19.21
CA GLY A 166 -0.54 -2.68 -19.64
C GLY A 166 0.50 -2.74 -18.51
N ALA A 167 0.12 -2.50 -17.25
CA ALA A 167 1.05 -2.58 -16.12
C ALA A 167 1.45 -4.02 -15.79
N GLY A 168 0.58 -5.00 -16.07
CA GLY A 168 0.70 -6.35 -15.51
C GLY A 168 0.64 -6.33 -13.98
N ILE A 169 1.39 -7.21 -13.33
CA ILE A 169 1.51 -7.28 -11.86
C ILE A 169 2.85 -6.68 -11.43
N VAL A 170 2.79 -5.45 -10.91
CA VAL A 170 3.95 -4.73 -10.35
C VAL A 170 3.51 -3.91 -9.14
N ASP A 171 4.26 -4.04 -8.04
CA ASP A 171 3.98 -3.35 -6.78
C ASP A 171 4.64 -1.96 -6.70
N GLY A 172 5.74 -1.73 -7.43
CA GLY A 172 6.48 -0.47 -7.40
C GLY A 172 7.54 -0.38 -6.31
N GLU A 173 7.77 -1.44 -5.54
CA GLU A 173 8.66 -1.46 -4.36
C GLU A 173 10.10 -1.86 -4.70
N ILE A 174 10.40 -2.09 -5.98
CA ILE A 174 11.66 -2.72 -6.38
C ILE A 174 12.87 -1.87 -6.04
N ILE A 175 12.75 -0.54 -6.04
CA ILE A 175 13.86 0.38 -5.77
C ILE A 175 14.30 0.26 -4.30
N GLU A 176 13.37 0.10 -3.36
CA GLU A 176 13.67 -0.13 -1.94
C GLU A 176 14.44 -1.43 -1.72
N THR A 177 14.11 -2.49 -2.48
CA THR A 177 14.88 -3.75 -2.43
C THR A 177 16.32 -3.60 -2.93
N LEU A 178 16.56 -2.67 -3.86
CA LEU A 178 17.90 -2.36 -4.35
C LEU A 178 18.66 -1.51 -3.34
N TRP A 179 18.01 -0.53 -2.72
CA TRP A 179 18.58 0.28 -1.65
C TRP A 179 19.01 -0.56 -0.46
N HIS A 180 18.20 -1.53 -0.04
CA HIS A 180 18.57 -2.44 1.04
C HIS A 180 19.97 -3.07 0.82
N ILE A 181 20.27 -3.51 -0.40
CA ILE A 181 21.57 -4.13 -0.71
C ILE A 181 22.67 -3.07 -0.87
N LEU A 182 22.38 -1.96 -1.53
CA LEU A 182 23.38 -0.92 -1.79
C LEU A 182 23.80 -0.18 -0.51
N ASN A 183 22.89 -0.06 0.47
CA ASN A 183 23.15 0.61 1.75
C ASN A 183 24.29 -0.03 2.54
N ASP A 184 24.55 -1.33 2.38
CA ASP A 184 25.69 -2.02 3.00
C ASP A 184 27.04 -1.40 2.58
N THR A 185 27.09 -0.83 1.37
CA THR A 185 28.30 -0.22 0.78
C THR A 185 28.48 1.25 1.19
N ALA A 186 27.44 1.87 1.77
CA ALA A 186 27.42 3.30 2.05
C ALA A 186 28.51 3.71 3.06
N SER A 187 28.82 2.87 4.05
CA SER A 187 29.84 3.16 5.06
C SER A 187 31.24 3.28 4.44
N SER A 188 31.58 2.39 3.50
CA SER A 188 32.84 2.43 2.75
C SER A 188 32.91 3.64 1.81
N ALA A 189 31.78 4.04 1.23
CA ALA A 189 31.71 5.16 0.29
C ALA A 189 31.88 6.55 0.95
N ARG A 190 31.73 6.68 2.28
CA ARG A 190 31.68 7.99 2.97
C ARG A 190 32.98 8.79 2.93
N SER A 191 34.13 8.13 2.96
CA SER A 191 35.45 8.78 3.04
C SER A 191 36.21 8.79 1.71
N MET A 192 35.59 8.25 0.65
CA MET A 192 36.17 8.20 -0.68
C MET A 192 36.18 9.60 -1.31
N SER A 193 37.13 9.84 -2.22
CA SER A 193 37.09 11.01 -3.09
C SER A 193 35.88 10.93 -4.04
N TRP A 194 35.58 12.03 -4.72
CA TRP A 194 34.35 12.15 -5.51
C TRP A 194 34.27 11.08 -6.61
N PHE A 195 35.32 10.99 -7.44
CA PHE A 195 35.32 10.07 -8.57
C PHE A 195 35.51 8.61 -8.13
N HIS A 196 36.34 8.36 -7.12
CA HIS A 196 36.46 7.02 -6.55
C HIS A 196 35.12 6.52 -5.97
N ARG A 197 34.37 7.39 -5.29
CA ARG A 197 33.02 7.05 -4.78
C ARG A 197 32.06 6.71 -5.91
N GLN A 198 32.07 7.51 -6.98
CA GLN A 198 31.22 7.30 -8.16
C GLN A 198 31.47 5.92 -8.78
N GLU A 199 32.73 5.60 -9.04
CA GLU A 199 33.15 4.32 -9.63
C GLU A 199 32.87 3.14 -8.71
N TYR A 200 33.05 3.32 -7.40
CA TYR A 200 32.73 2.31 -6.41
C TYR A 200 31.22 1.96 -6.43
N ILE A 201 30.35 2.97 -6.46
CA ILE A 201 28.89 2.76 -6.55
C ILE A 201 28.52 2.13 -7.89
N ASP A 202 29.12 2.61 -9.00
CA ASP A 202 28.91 2.04 -10.33
C ASP A 202 29.27 0.55 -10.40
N CYS A 203 30.37 0.14 -9.76
CA CYS A 203 30.78 -1.26 -9.68
C CYS A 203 29.74 -2.12 -8.94
N HIS A 204 29.20 -1.64 -7.81
CA HIS A 204 28.16 -2.37 -7.08
C HIS A 204 26.85 -2.46 -7.85
N MET A 205 26.44 -1.38 -8.52
CA MET A 205 25.27 -1.40 -9.39
C MET A 205 25.45 -2.32 -10.60
N ALA A 206 26.67 -2.39 -11.16
CA ALA A 206 27.01 -3.34 -12.22
C ALA A 206 26.87 -4.78 -11.75
N ASP A 207 27.39 -5.11 -10.57
CA ASP A 207 27.27 -6.44 -9.98
C ASP A 207 25.80 -6.79 -9.67
N LEU A 208 25.02 -5.86 -9.14
CA LEU A 208 23.58 -6.05 -8.91
C LEU A 208 22.85 -6.37 -10.22
N ASN A 209 23.05 -5.55 -11.26
CA ASN A 209 22.46 -5.77 -12.58
C ASN A 209 22.90 -7.12 -13.19
N TRP A 210 24.18 -7.46 -13.05
CA TRP A 210 24.72 -8.74 -13.51
C TRP A 210 24.04 -9.94 -12.82
N LYS A 211 23.91 -9.87 -11.49
CA LYS A 211 23.22 -10.89 -10.68
C LYS A 211 21.74 -11.04 -11.09
N LYS A 212 21.04 -9.93 -11.38
CA LYS A 212 19.66 -9.98 -11.89
C LYS A 212 19.61 -10.65 -13.25
N LEU A 213 20.51 -10.29 -14.17
CA LEU A 213 20.56 -10.81 -15.53
C LEU A 213 20.78 -12.34 -15.56
N ILE A 214 21.77 -12.86 -14.82
CA ILE A 214 22.05 -14.31 -14.81
C ILE A 214 20.96 -15.12 -14.08
N ARG A 215 20.17 -14.50 -13.20
CA ARG A 215 19.05 -15.11 -12.48
C ARG A 215 17.69 -14.85 -13.12
N MET A 216 17.66 -14.27 -14.31
CA MET A 216 16.42 -13.87 -14.98
C MET A 216 15.51 -15.07 -15.24
N VAL A 217 16.03 -16.13 -15.86
CA VAL A 217 15.28 -17.34 -16.22
C VAL A 217 14.59 -18.00 -15.00
N PRO A 218 15.30 -18.37 -13.91
CA PRO A 218 14.64 -18.98 -12.76
C PRO A 218 13.66 -18.04 -12.05
N THR A 219 13.87 -16.72 -12.13
CA THR A 219 12.93 -15.73 -11.57
C THR A 219 11.64 -15.69 -12.38
N LEU A 220 11.74 -15.63 -13.71
CA LEU A 220 10.59 -15.64 -14.61
C LEU A 220 9.80 -16.95 -14.53
N LEU A 221 10.46 -18.10 -14.38
CA LEU A 221 9.77 -19.39 -14.18
C LEU A 221 8.94 -19.43 -12.88
N ARG A 222 9.48 -18.92 -11.77
CA ARG A 222 8.72 -18.81 -10.52
C ARG A 222 7.51 -17.89 -10.67
N LYS A 223 7.71 -16.73 -11.31
CA LYS A 223 6.62 -15.79 -11.59
C LYS A 223 5.56 -16.42 -12.51
N TRP A 224 5.96 -17.19 -13.53
CA TRP A 224 5.06 -17.88 -14.45
C TRP A 224 4.15 -18.89 -13.74
N ALA A 225 4.71 -19.70 -12.84
CA ALA A 225 3.95 -20.67 -12.07
C ALA A 225 2.87 -19.98 -11.22
N ALA A 226 3.25 -18.95 -10.45
CA ALA A 226 2.31 -18.18 -9.64
C ALA A 226 1.25 -17.44 -10.49
N CYS A 227 1.66 -16.87 -11.62
CA CYS A 227 0.76 -16.18 -12.54
C CYS A 227 -0.30 -17.11 -13.13
N THR A 228 0.05 -18.36 -13.45
CA THR A 228 -0.89 -19.32 -14.04
C THR A 228 -2.06 -19.64 -13.10
N GLU A 229 -1.79 -19.86 -11.81
CA GLU A 229 -2.82 -20.05 -10.78
C GLU A 229 -3.69 -18.78 -10.64
N GLN A 230 -3.07 -17.62 -10.54
CA GLN A 230 -3.79 -16.36 -10.32
C GLN A 230 -4.64 -15.90 -11.51
N VAL A 231 -4.24 -16.22 -12.74
CA VAL A 231 -5.08 -15.99 -13.93
C VAL A 231 -6.38 -16.78 -13.83
N GLN A 232 -6.31 -18.05 -13.42
CA GLN A 232 -7.51 -18.87 -13.24
C GLN A 232 -8.39 -18.32 -12.11
N ASP A 233 -7.81 -18.08 -10.93
CA ASP A 233 -8.54 -17.59 -9.76
C ASP A 233 -9.24 -16.24 -10.01
N SER A 234 -8.54 -15.31 -10.66
CA SER A 234 -9.08 -13.98 -10.97
C SER A 234 -10.15 -14.01 -12.06
N GLN A 235 -10.02 -14.91 -13.05
CA GLN A 235 -11.04 -15.15 -14.07
C GLN A 235 -12.32 -15.73 -13.46
N GLU A 236 -12.21 -16.80 -12.67
CA GLU A 236 -13.35 -17.43 -12.01
C GLU A 236 -14.10 -16.45 -11.10
N TYR A 237 -13.37 -15.65 -10.33
CA TYR A 237 -13.96 -14.61 -9.48
C TYR A 237 -14.72 -13.55 -10.30
N PHE A 238 -14.11 -13.09 -11.40
CA PHE A 238 -14.74 -12.10 -12.29
C PHE A 238 -15.98 -12.64 -12.99
N ASP A 239 -15.95 -13.89 -13.47
CA ASP A 239 -17.08 -14.52 -14.16
C ASP A 239 -18.25 -14.75 -13.20
N GLN A 240 -17.94 -15.18 -11.97
CA GLN A 240 -18.93 -15.29 -10.90
C GLN A 240 -19.58 -13.92 -10.65
N LEU A 241 -18.79 -12.86 -10.46
CA LEU A 241 -19.34 -11.52 -10.22
C LEU A 241 -20.17 -11.02 -11.40
N SER A 242 -19.69 -11.19 -12.63
CA SER A 242 -20.40 -10.79 -13.86
C SER A 242 -21.74 -11.52 -14.03
N SER A 243 -21.81 -12.80 -13.67
CA SER A 243 -23.07 -13.57 -13.70
C SER A 243 -24.13 -13.07 -12.70
N HIS A 244 -23.71 -12.44 -11.60
CA HIS A 244 -24.63 -11.95 -10.56
C HIS A 244 -25.24 -10.60 -10.90
N VAL A 245 -24.51 -9.74 -11.61
CA VAL A 245 -24.97 -8.38 -11.94
C VAL A 245 -25.86 -8.37 -13.20
N GLY A 246 -25.59 -9.28 -14.15
CA GLY A 246 -26.38 -9.42 -15.37
C GLY A 246 -25.81 -8.63 -16.57
N PRO A 247 -26.22 -9.01 -17.81
CA PRO A 247 -25.52 -8.60 -19.04
C PRO A 247 -25.62 -7.10 -19.34
N THR A 248 -26.73 -6.44 -18.99
CA THR A 248 -26.93 -5.01 -19.25
C THR A 248 -25.94 -4.15 -18.47
N CYS A 249 -25.82 -4.39 -17.16
CA CYS A 249 -24.86 -3.69 -16.31
C CYS A 249 -23.41 -4.01 -16.71
N VAL A 250 -23.11 -5.27 -17.05
CA VAL A 250 -21.80 -5.67 -17.56
C VAL A 250 -21.42 -4.88 -18.82
N ALA A 251 -22.35 -4.73 -19.77
CA ALA A 251 -22.10 -3.96 -21.00
C ALA A 251 -21.84 -2.48 -20.69
N GLN A 252 -22.69 -1.87 -19.85
CA GLN A 252 -22.56 -0.47 -19.45
C GLN A 252 -21.22 -0.22 -18.72
N TRP A 253 -20.90 -1.00 -17.70
CA TRP A 253 -19.70 -0.79 -16.89
C TRP A 253 -18.41 -1.09 -17.65
N THR A 254 -18.47 -2.00 -18.64
CA THR A 254 -17.35 -2.21 -19.58
C THR A 254 -17.11 -0.95 -20.40
N GLN A 255 -18.17 -0.33 -20.92
CA GLN A 255 -18.07 0.91 -21.69
C GLN A 255 -17.56 2.07 -20.83
N ASP A 256 -18.03 2.18 -19.59
CA ASP A 256 -17.55 3.18 -18.63
C ASP A 256 -16.04 3.00 -18.37
N GLU A 257 -15.58 1.76 -18.16
CA GLU A 257 -14.16 1.45 -17.96
C GLU A 257 -13.30 1.77 -19.18
N GLU A 258 -13.78 1.46 -20.39
CA GLU A 258 -13.09 1.81 -21.63
C GLU A 258 -12.94 3.33 -21.81
N ARG A 259 -14.00 4.08 -21.51
CA ARG A 259 -13.98 5.54 -21.51
C ARG A 259 -12.95 6.08 -20.54
N MET A 260 -13.00 5.64 -19.28
CA MET A 260 -12.07 6.08 -18.23
C MET A 260 -10.62 5.82 -18.61
N GLN A 261 -10.32 4.62 -19.11
CA GLN A 261 -8.96 4.23 -19.47
C GLN A 261 -8.41 4.97 -20.68
N THR A 262 -9.26 5.30 -21.64
CA THR A 262 -8.86 6.08 -22.83
C THR A 262 -8.55 7.53 -22.45
N GLN A 263 -9.31 8.11 -21.53
CA GLN A 263 -9.15 9.50 -21.10
C GLN A 263 -8.11 9.70 -19.99
N ARG A 264 -7.71 8.62 -19.30
CA ARG A 264 -6.81 8.65 -18.13
C ARG A 264 -5.51 9.41 -18.34
N ASP A 265 -4.89 9.26 -19.52
CA ASP A 265 -3.57 9.85 -19.79
C ASP A 265 -3.68 11.39 -19.93
N GLU A 266 -4.80 11.90 -20.43
CA GLU A 266 -5.10 13.35 -20.50
C GLU A 266 -5.65 13.91 -19.19
N LYS A 267 -6.62 13.21 -18.58
CA LYS A 267 -7.33 13.64 -17.38
C LYS A 267 -7.43 12.48 -16.39
N VAL A 268 -6.57 12.47 -15.38
CA VAL A 268 -6.50 11.37 -14.41
C VAL A 268 -7.73 11.31 -13.50
N GLU A 269 -8.41 12.44 -13.30
CA GLU A 269 -9.63 12.60 -12.48
C GLU A 269 -10.78 11.66 -12.90
N VAL A 270 -10.84 11.27 -14.18
CA VAL A 270 -11.89 10.34 -14.68
C VAL A 270 -11.84 8.99 -13.96
N MET A 271 -10.70 8.65 -13.37
CA MET A 271 -10.53 7.43 -12.62
C MET A 271 -11.22 7.47 -11.26
N ASP A 272 -11.65 8.64 -10.75
CA ASP A 272 -12.35 8.72 -9.46
C ASP A 272 -13.61 7.84 -9.43
N GLU A 273 -14.20 7.56 -10.58
CA GLU A 273 -15.31 6.62 -10.77
C GLU A 273 -14.96 5.14 -10.46
N PHE A 274 -13.68 4.80 -10.22
CA PHE A 274 -13.25 3.49 -9.67
C PHE A 274 -13.37 3.41 -8.14
N ASP A 275 -13.86 4.48 -7.52
CA ASP A 275 -14.27 4.50 -6.13
C ASP A 275 -15.75 4.89 -6.04
N VAL A 276 -16.38 4.56 -4.91
CA VAL A 276 -17.77 4.94 -4.67
C VAL A 276 -17.78 6.45 -4.45
N GLU A 277 -18.60 7.18 -5.21
CA GLU A 277 -18.96 8.57 -4.90
C GLU A 277 -19.67 8.56 -3.55
N ASP A 278 -18.89 8.79 -2.50
CA ASP A 278 -19.41 8.85 -1.17
C ASP A 278 -19.38 10.33 -0.79
N ASP A 279 -20.57 10.92 -0.69
CA ASP A 279 -20.83 11.98 0.28
C ASP A 279 -20.62 11.39 1.69
N LYS A 280 -19.39 10.96 1.97
CA LYS A 280 -18.98 10.24 3.17
C LYS A 280 -19.02 11.23 4.33
N ALA A 281 -19.47 10.75 5.48
CA ALA A 281 -19.23 11.50 6.71
C ALA A 281 -17.71 11.61 6.90
N PRO A 282 -17.20 12.74 7.41
CA PRO A 282 -15.76 12.89 7.61
C PRO A 282 -15.26 11.76 8.52
N GLY A 283 -14.23 11.05 8.04
CA GLY A 283 -13.56 9.98 8.80
C GLY A 283 -12.59 10.56 9.82
N LYS A 284 -11.98 9.70 10.65
CA LYS A 284 -11.11 10.12 11.78
C LYS A 284 -10.00 11.08 11.34
N ALA A 285 -9.33 10.78 10.23
CA ALA A 285 -8.23 11.61 9.70
C ALA A 285 -8.71 12.99 9.21
N THR A 286 -9.88 13.06 8.56
CA THR A 286 -10.45 14.34 8.09
C THR A 286 -10.89 15.21 9.26
N VAL A 287 -11.49 14.60 10.29
CA VAL A 287 -11.86 15.30 11.53
C VAL A 287 -10.63 15.80 12.27
N GLN A 288 -9.60 14.96 12.45
CA GLN A 288 -8.35 15.34 13.11
C GLN A 288 -7.69 16.54 12.42
N ARG A 289 -7.67 16.56 11.09
CA ARG A 289 -7.14 17.71 10.34
C ARG A 289 -7.92 19.00 10.60
N THR A 290 -9.24 18.91 10.59
CA THR A 290 -10.12 20.07 10.85
C THR A 290 -9.87 20.61 12.26
N LEU A 291 -9.75 19.71 13.25
CA LEU A 291 -9.40 20.06 14.62
C LEU A 291 -8.02 20.70 14.74
N ALA A 292 -7.00 20.19 14.03
CA ALA A 292 -5.66 20.78 14.03
C ALA A 292 -5.64 22.19 13.40
N GLU A 293 -6.42 22.41 12.33
CA GLU A 293 -6.59 23.74 11.72
C GLU A 293 -7.30 24.72 12.67
N GLU A 294 -8.26 24.24 13.47
CA GLU A 294 -8.92 25.01 14.53
C GLU A 294 -7.97 25.31 15.70
N GLU A 295 -7.11 24.36 16.08
CA GLU A 295 -6.12 24.55 17.15
C GLU A 295 -5.19 25.74 16.85
N ASP A 296 -4.70 25.82 15.61
CA ASP A 296 -3.84 26.90 15.12
C ASP A 296 -4.56 28.27 15.10
N GLN A 297 -5.88 28.30 14.84
CA GLN A 297 -6.64 29.54 14.70
C GLN A 297 -7.16 30.10 16.03
N PHE A 298 -7.53 29.23 16.98
CA PHE A 298 -8.26 29.62 18.19
C PHE A 298 -7.40 29.59 19.47
N ASN A 299 -6.07 29.47 19.35
CA ASN A 299 -5.11 29.49 20.47
C ASN A 299 -5.41 28.41 21.53
N ILE A 300 -5.82 27.23 21.05
CA ILE A 300 -6.07 26.02 21.82
C ILE A 300 -4.71 25.31 22.05
N PRO A 301 -4.53 24.50 23.12
CA PRO A 301 -3.29 23.75 23.30
C PRO A 301 -2.95 22.87 22.08
N LEU A 302 -1.89 23.25 21.38
CA LEU A 302 -1.40 22.59 20.16
C LEU A 302 -1.13 21.11 20.40
N GLY A 303 -1.65 20.26 19.52
CA GLY A 303 -1.39 18.81 19.54
C GLY A 303 -2.39 18.00 20.37
N SER A 304 -3.45 18.64 20.89
CA SER A 304 -4.50 17.97 21.67
C SER A 304 -5.24 16.90 20.84
N SER A 305 -5.67 17.26 19.63
CA SER A 305 -6.32 16.36 18.68
C SER A 305 -5.41 15.22 18.23
N ALA A 306 -4.12 15.50 18.02
CA ALA A 306 -3.12 14.49 17.66
C ALA A 306 -2.89 13.47 18.79
N TRP A 307 -2.81 13.95 20.03
CA TRP A 307 -2.66 13.10 21.21
C TRP A 307 -3.89 12.20 21.42
N ILE A 308 -5.12 12.75 21.34
CA ILE A 308 -6.35 11.93 21.44
C ILE A 308 -6.42 10.91 20.30
N ALA A 309 -6.12 11.31 19.06
CA ALA A 309 -6.12 10.40 17.91
C ALA A 309 -5.12 9.24 18.08
N LEU A 310 -3.96 9.50 18.69
CA LEU A 310 -2.99 8.47 19.08
C LEU A 310 -3.60 7.50 20.11
N GLY A 311 -4.27 8.02 21.14
CA GLY A 311 -4.96 7.18 22.13
C GLY A 311 -6.05 6.30 21.51
N LEU A 312 -6.85 6.82 20.58
CA LEU A 312 -7.85 6.01 19.85
C LEU A 312 -7.20 4.89 19.02
N LYS A 313 -6.04 5.18 18.42
CA LYS A 313 -5.27 4.18 17.67
C LYS A 313 -4.72 3.08 18.59
N LEU A 314 -4.26 3.44 19.78
CA LEU A 314 -3.81 2.45 20.77
C LEU A 314 -4.97 1.58 21.25
N GLU A 315 -6.16 2.15 21.47
CA GLU A 315 -7.37 1.39 21.80
C GLU A 315 -7.74 0.39 20.68
N GLU A 316 -7.63 0.79 19.41
CA GLU A 316 -7.81 -0.12 18.26
C GLU A 316 -6.77 -1.27 18.27
N GLU A 317 -5.50 -0.97 18.57
CA GLU A 317 -4.43 -1.98 18.70
C GLU A 317 -4.67 -2.93 19.89
N GLN A 318 -5.19 -2.43 21.03
CA GLN A 318 -5.59 -3.24 22.18
C GLN A 318 -6.73 -4.22 21.80
N LEU A 319 -7.75 -3.74 21.09
CA LEU A 319 -8.87 -4.57 20.62
C LEU A 319 -8.42 -5.66 19.63
N GLU A 320 -7.49 -5.34 18.73
CA GLU A 320 -6.93 -6.31 17.78
C GLU A 320 -6.15 -7.42 18.52
N LEU A 321 -5.34 -7.05 19.50
CA LEU A 321 -4.57 -8.01 20.30
C LEU A 321 -5.47 -8.91 21.15
N LEU A 322 -6.52 -8.34 21.79
CA LEU A 322 -7.54 -9.13 22.52
C LEU A 322 -8.18 -10.20 21.63
N ASN A 323 -8.50 -9.84 20.38
CA ASN A 323 -9.07 -10.78 19.42
C ASN A 323 -8.10 -11.90 19.02
N GLN A 324 -6.80 -11.61 18.98
CA GLN A 324 -5.76 -12.62 18.70
C GLN A 324 -5.55 -13.55 19.89
N VAL A 325 -5.53 -13.01 21.12
CA VAL A 325 -5.41 -13.79 22.36
C VAL A 325 -6.56 -14.78 22.50
N ARG A 326 -7.81 -14.33 22.35
CA ARG A 326 -9.01 -15.20 22.45
C ARG A 326 -8.98 -16.39 21.47
N LYS A 327 -8.38 -16.22 20.30
CA LYS A 327 -8.33 -17.25 19.24
C LYS A 327 -7.14 -18.20 19.33
N MET A 328 -6.12 -17.91 20.14
CA MET A 328 -4.95 -18.78 20.22
C MET A 328 -5.21 -20.11 20.93
N GLY A 329 -6.19 -20.19 21.84
CA GLY A 329 -6.46 -21.38 22.64
C GLY A 329 -5.26 -21.83 23.49
N THR A 330 -5.43 -22.91 24.26
CA THR A 330 -4.38 -23.46 25.15
C THR A 330 -3.28 -24.25 24.41
N GLY A 331 -3.44 -24.49 23.09
CA GLY A 331 -2.54 -25.30 22.26
C GLY A 331 -1.67 -24.53 21.26
N ALA A 332 -1.33 -23.26 21.53
CA ALA A 332 -0.57 -22.43 20.59
C ALA A 332 0.90 -22.90 20.41
N THR A 333 1.35 -23.00 19.16
CA THR A 333 2.76 -23.30 18.81
C THR A 333 3.72 -22.26 19.38
N TYR A 334 4.94 -22.68 19.75
CA TYR A 334 5.98 -21.82 20.34
C TYR A 334 6.25 -20.52 19.55
N ASP A 335 6.31 -20.58 18.22
CA ASP A 335 6.52 -19.40 17.36
C ASP A 335 5.38 -18.35 17.49
N ARG A 336 4.14 -18.82 17.69
CA ARG A 336 2.99 -17.93 17.89
C ARG A 336 3.03 -17.27 19.27
N GLN A 337 3.47 -18.00 20.29
CA GLN A 337 3.67 -17.44 21.63
C GLN A 337 4.78 -16.36 21.65
N ILE A 338 5.89 -16.59 20.93
CA ILE A 338 6.94 -15.56 20.73
C ILE A 338 6.40 -14.35 20.00
N SER A 339 5.60 -14.56 18.94
CA SER A 339 4.98 -13.46 18.21
C SER A 339 4.06 -12.62 19.11
N LEU A 340 3.22 -13.27 19.92
CA LEU A 340 2.33 -12.61 20.88
C LEU A 340 3.13 -11.81 21.91
N SER A 341 4.13 -12.41 22.57
CA SER A 341 4.95 -11.71 23.55
C SER A 341 5.68 -10.49 22.96
N THR A 342 6.10 -10.56 21.70
CA THR A 342 6.69 -9.44 20.98
C THR A 342 5.67 -8.31 20.76
N LYS A 343 4.42 -8.65 20.43
CA LYS A 343 3.33 -7.68 20.30
C LYS A 343 2.98 -7.05 21.66
N HIS A 344 2.91 -7.84 22.73
CA HIS A 344 2.67 -7.33 24.10
C HIS A 344 3.72 -6.30 24.49
N ARG A 345 5.02 -6.60 24.30
CA ARG A 345 6.11 -5.67 24.64
C ARG A 345 6.05 -4.37 23.83
N ARG A 346 5.72 -4.45 22.54
CA ARG A 346 5.56 -3.28 21.67
C ARG A 346 4.38 -2.42 22.10
N LEU A 347 3.24 -3.04 22.41
CA LEU A 347 2.05 -2.33 22.87
C LEU A 347 2.30 -1.66 24.22
N GLN A 348 2.90 -2.37 25.17
CA GLN A 348 3.27 -1.81 26.48
C GLN A 348 4.15 -0.57 26.33
N SER A 349 5.21 -0.64 25.51
CA SER A 349 6.10 0.50 25.29
C SER A 349 5.38 1.73 24.71
N LYS A 350 4.38 1.53 23.83
CA LYS A 350 3.57 2.62 23.31
C LYS A 350 2.62 3.19 24.37
N ILE A 351 2.01 2.33 25.18
CA ILE A 351 1.12 2.72 26.29
C ILE A 351 1.89 3.55 27.32
N ASP A 352 3.08 3.09 27.72
CA ASP A 352 3.94 3.80 28.67
C ASP A 352 4.31 5.20 28.14
N SER A 353 4.68 5.27 26.86
CA SER A 353 4.94 6.55 26.19
C SER A 353 3.70 7.44 26.16
N PHE A 354 2.51 6.88 25.90
CA PHE A 354 1.26 7.63 25.86
C PHE A 354 0.88 8.19 27.25
N ILE A 355 0.99 7.36 28.29
CA ILE A 355 0.75 7.75 29.68
C ILE A 355 1.73 8.83 30.12
N SER A 356 3.02 8.72 29.79
CA SER A 356 4.02 9.74 30.14
C SER A 356 3.73 11.12 29.53
N GLN A 357 3.06 11.16 28.37
CA GLN A 357 2.67 12.40 27.70
C GLN A 357 1.36 12.98 28.27
N SER A 358 0.56 12.18 28.98
CA SER A 358 -0.78 12.58 29.45
C SER A 358 -0.76 13.75 30.44
N SER A 359 0.27 13.85 31.29
CA SER A 359 0.42 14.94 32.26
C SER A 359 0.51 16.32 31.59
N GLY A 360 1.07 16.40 30.38
CA GLY A 360 1.14 17.63 29.59
C GLY A 360 -0.21 18.14 29.07
N PHE A 361 -1.22 17.27 28.99
CA PHE A 361 -2.56 17.60 28.46
C PHE A 361 -3.64 17.63 29.54
N ILE A 362 -3.60 16.67 30.48
CA ILE A 362 -4.62 16.45 31.50
C ILE A 362 -4.24 17.08 32.86
N GLY A 363 -2.94 17.36 33.08
CA GLY A 363 -2.39 17.77 34.38
C GLY A 363 -2.23 16.59 35.36
N ASP A 364 -1.60 16.84 36.51
CA ASP A 364 -1.51 15.84 37.59
C ASP A 364 -2.90 15.62 38.20
N MET A 365 -3.49 14.47 37.88
CA MET A 365 -4.79 14.02 38.40
C MET A 365 -4.54 12.78 39.25
N ASP A 366 -4.91 12.85 40.54
CA ASP A 366 -4.58 11.83 41.56
C ASP A 366 -5.27 10.47 41.38
N GLU A 367 -6.26 10.36 40.47
CA GLU A 367 -7.03 9.13 40.25
C GLU A 367 -7.21 8.83 38.76
N VAL A 368 -6.40 7.90 38.24
CA VAL A 368 -6.74 7.12 37.03
C VAL A 368 -7.68 6.00 37.48
N PRO A 369 -8.87 5.81 36.89
CA PRO A 369 -9.76 4.73 37.28
C PRO A 369 -9.07 3.36 37.20
N GLN A 370 -8.86 2.73 38.36
CA GLN A 370 -8.59 1.30 38.45
C GLN A 370 -9.87 0.54 38.11
N THR A 371 -9.99 0.07 36.86
CA THR A 371 -10.31 -1.32 36.49
C THR A 371 -10.91 -1.44 35.08
N VAL A 372 -10.28 -2.36 34.33
CA VAL A 372 -10.82 -3.36 33.39
C VAL A 372 -11.80 -2.87 32.32
N ILE A 373 -11.37 -2.97 31.05
CA ILE A 373 -12.28 -3.14 29.91
C ILE A 373 -13.24 -4.26 30.30
N ASP A 374 -14.49 -3.90 30.61
CA ASP A 374 -15.58 -4.81 30.95
C ASP A 374 -15.45 -6.12 30.16
N SER A 375 -15.12 -7.20 30.86
CA SER A 375 -15.03 -8.55 30.28
C SER A 375 -16.42 -9.09 29.89
N ASP A 376 -17.48 -8.33 30.18
CA ASP A 376 -18.90 -8.63 29.97
C ASP A 376 -19.33 -8.77 28.50
N TRP A 377 -18.38 -8.70 27.56
CA TRP A 377 -18.56 -9.19 26.18
C TRP A 377 -18.58 -10.73 26.10
N SER A 378 -18.78 -11.44 27.21
CA SER A 378 -18.57 -12.88 27.36
C SER A 378 -19.83 -13.74 27.17
N ASN A 379 -21.05 -13.18 27.20
CA ASN A 379 -22.26 -14.01 27.32
C ASN A 379 -23.26 -13.98 26.15
N GLU A 380 -23.09 -13.15 25.11
CA GLU A 380 -24.07 -13.09 23.99
C GLU A 380 -23.67 -13.86 22.71
N ASP A 381 -22.45 -14.38 22.64
CA ASP A 381 -21.92 -15.06 21.45
C ASP A 381 -21.77 -16.59 21.63
N GLN A 382 -22.31 -17.18 22.70
CA GLN A 382 -22.02 -18.58 23.08
C GLN A 382 -22.98 -19.68 22.58
N GLU A 383 -24.01 -19.36 21.79
CA GLU A 383 -24.87 -20.39 21.22
C GLU A 383 -24.79 -20.37 19.68
N ASP A 384 -24.50 -21.54 19.13
CA ASP A 384 -24.37 -21.93 17.71
C ASP A 384 -22.95 -21.95 17.11
N ASP A 385 -22.09 -22.82 17.64
CA ASP A 385 -21.01 -23.47 16.86
C ASP A 385 -21.27 -24.99 16.82
N ASP A 386 -22.26 -25.40 16.04
CA ASP A 386 -22.47 -26.80 15.67
C ASP A 386 -21.38 -27.25 14.69
N CYS A 387 -20.17 -27.48 15.19
CA CYS A 387 -19.11 -28.25 14.52
C CYS A 387 -18.10 -28.84 15.52
N ILE A 388 -18.37 -30.09 15.93
CA ILE A 388 -17.45 -31.08 16.52
C ILE A 388 -16.98 -30.78 17.95
N GLY A 389 -17.60 -31.48 18.90
CA GLY A 389 -17.39 -31.32 20.33
C GLY A 389 -15.97 -31.60 20.82
N MET A 390 -15.49 -30.70 21.67
CA MET A 390 -14.61 -30.96 22.81
C MET A 390 -15.00 -29.99 23.94
N GLY A 391 -15.04 -30.51 25.16
CA GLY A 391 -15.76 -29.93 26.31
C GLY A 391 -15.34 -28.53 26.74
N VAL A 392 -16.34 -27.81 27.23
CA VAL A 392 -16.26 -26.52 27.92
C VAL A 392 -15.64 -26.75 29.31
N HIS A 393 -14.60 -25.98 29.66
CA HIS A 393 -14.10 -25.88 31.03
C HIS A 393 -14.17 -24.42 31.51
N SER A 394 -14.48 -24.29 32.79
CA SER A 394 -14.71 -23.05 33.54
C SER A 394 -13.46 -22.18 33.67
N PHE A 395 -13.71 -20.89 33.84
CA PHE A 395 -12.79 -19.77 33.76
C PHE A 395 -11.90 -19.55 35.02
N ASP A 396 -11.53 -20.61 35.75
CA ASP A 396 -10.92 -20.46 37.08
C ASP A 396 -9.39 -20.63 37.14
N ASP A 397 -8.71 -20.98 36.04
CA ASP A 397 -7.27 -21.31 36.05
C ASP A 397 -6.39 -20.38 35.17
N ILE A 398 -6.47 -19.05 35.38
CA ILE A 398 -5.43 -18.13 34.89
C ILE A 398 -4.53 -17.75 36.08
N PRO A 399 -3.21 -18.04 36.05
CA PRO A 399 -2.31 -17.60 37.12
C PRO A 399 -2.30 -16.08 37.19
N VAL A 400 -2.57 -15.54 38.37
CA VAL A 400 -2.46 -14.11 38.68
C VAL A 400 -0.99 -13.69 38.50
N CYS A 401 -0.68 -13.06 37.37
CA CYS A 401 0.57 -12.33 37.21
C CYS A 401 0.34 -10.92 37.77
N GLU A 402 1.22 -10.46 38.67
CA GLU A 402 1.18 -9.14 39.33
C GLU A 402 1.28 -7.94 38.37
N ASN A 403 1.34 -8.14 37.04
CA ASN A 403 1.34 -7.09 36.04
C ASN A 403 0.09 -7.20 35.15
N VAL A 404 -0.69 -6.10 35.08
CA VAL A 404 -1.86 -5.98 34.18
C VAL A 404 -1.40 -6.14 32.73
N LEU A 405 -2.08 -6.99 31.96
CA LEU A 405 -1.77 -7.20 30.54
C LEU A 405 -1.95 -5.91 29.72
N PRO A 406 -1.08 -5.60 28.75
CA PRO A 406 -1.11 -4.35 27.99
C PRO A 406 -2.46 -4.07 27.30
N GLU A 407 -3.12 -5.12 26.83
CA GLU A 407 -4.41 -5.07 26.16
C GLU A 407 -5.61 -4.79 27.08
N LEU A 408 -5.41 -4.82 28.40
CA LEU A 408 -6.43 -4.52 29.43
C LEU A 408 -6.18 -3.19 30.15
N ILE A 409 -5.09 -2.48 29.82
CA ILE A 409 -4.75 -1.19 30.43
C ILE A 409 -5.75 -0.13 29.96
N SER A 410 -6.39 0.56 30.91
CA SER A 410 -7.25 1.71 30.62
C SER A 410 -6.40 2.90 30.17
N LEU A 411 -6.64 3.39 28.96
CA LEU A 411 -5.96 4.58 28.45
C LEU A 411 -6.59 5.84 29.05
N PRO A 412 -5.80 6.84 29.48
CA PRO A 412 -6.31 8.09 30.06
C PRO A 412 -6.96 9.00 29.00
N LEU A 413 -8.03 8.56 28.34
CA LEU A 413 -8.82 9.34 27.40
C LEU A 413 -9.91 10.13 28.15
N PRO A 414 -10.35 11.32 27.68
CA PRO A 414 -11.43 12.07 28.34
C PRO A 414 -12.68 11.24 28.67
N SER A 415 -13.07 10.29 27.81
CA SER A 415 -14.18 9.36 28.03
C SER A 415 -13.98 8.39 29.21
N SER A 416 -12.75 8.11 29.64
CA SER A 416 -12.45 7.25 30.79
C SER A 416 -12.61 7.95 32.14
N PHE A 417 -12.65 9.29 32.19
CA PHE A 417 -12.79 10.07 33.43
C PHE A 417 -14.25 10.22 33.87
N THR A 418 -14.46 10.65 35.12
CA THR A 418 -15.80 10.90 35.67
C THR A 418 -16.46 12.14 35.05
N ARG A 419 -17.80 12.23 35.12
CA ARG A 419 -18.57 13.36 34.57
C ARG A 419 -18.14 14.71 35.16
N SER A 420 -17.82 14.77 36.45
CA SER A 420 -17.37 15.99 37.13
C SER A 420 -16.02 16.48 36.57
N GLN A 421 -15.04 15.58 36.44
CA GLN A 421 -13.72 15.90 35.88
C GLN A 421 -13.80 16.35 34.41
N ARG A 422 -14.71 15.74 33.62
CA ARG A 422 -14.96 16.13 32.23
C ARG A 422 -15.51 17.55 32.08
N LEU A 423 -16.46 17.92 32.93
CA LEU A 423 -17.15 19.22 32.83
C LEU A 423 -16.29 20.38 33.34
N ASP A 424 -15.39 20.12 34.29
CA ASP A 424 -14.55 21.13 34.92
C ASP A 424 -13.24 21.37 34.14
N ARG A 425 -12.38 20.35 34.05
CA ARG A 425 -11.02 20.49 33.51
C ARG A 425 -10.85 20.00 32.07
N LEU A 426 -11.58 18.96 31.66
CA LEU A 426 -11.38 18.29 30.37
C LEU A 426 -12.42 18.67 29.30
N ARG A 427 -13.09 19.81 29.45
CA ARG A 427 -14.23 20.18 28.59
C ARG A 427 -13.84 20.31 27.12
N HIS A 428 -12.69 20.92 26.85
CA HIS A 428 -12.14 21.06 25.50
C HIS A 428 -11.75 19.70 24.90
N LEU A 429 -10.97 18.91 25.66
CA LEU A 429 -10.51 17.58 25.23
C LEU A 429 -11.67 16.61 25.01
N SER A 430 -12.74 16.72 25.82
CA SER A 430 -13.96 15.92 25.67
C SER A 430 -14.69 16.22 24.35
N LYS A 431 -14.71 17.49 23.92
CA LYS A 431 -15.27 17.85 22.60
C LYS A 431 -14.43 17.33 21.45
N CYS A 432 -13.10 17.45 21.56
CA CYS A 432 -12.17 16.91 20.57
C CYS A 432 -12.32 15.38 20.44
N GLU A 433 -12.37 14.67 21.57
CA GLU A 433 -12.59 13.22 21.55
C GLU A 433 -13.94 12.88 20.92
N LEU A 434 -15.02 13.60 21.26
CA LEU A 434 -16.34 13.33 20.71
C LEU A 434 -16.34 13.38 19.17
N GLN A 435 -15.74 14.43 18.59
CA GLN A 435 -15.64 14.56 17.13
C GLN A 435 -14.76 13.46 16.53
N LEU A 436 -13.62 13.12 17.15
CA LEU A 436 -12.77 12.03 16.69
C LEU A 436 -13.47 10.67 16.77
N ARG A 437 -14.32 10.44 17.78
CA ARG A 437 -15.18 9.24 17.91
C ARG A 437 -16.24 9.18 16.81
N GLU A 438 -16.80 10.32 16.38
CA GLU A 438 -17.66 10.35 15.20
C GLU A 438 -16.91 9.90 13.94
N GLY A 439 -15.71 10.45 13.72
CA GLY A 439 -14.85 10.05 12.60
C GLY A 439 -14.51 8.55 12.64
N GLN A 440 -14.17 8.03 13.82
CA GLN A 440 -13.88 6.61 14.06
C GLN A 440 -15.11 5.73 13.80
N ALA A 441 -16.31 6.16 14.20
CA ALA A 441 -17.55 5.46 13.96
C ALA A 441 -17.91 5.41 12.47
N ASN A 442 -17.69 6.51 11.74
CA ASN A 442 -17.90 6.58 10.28
C ASN A 442 -16.98 5.61 9.53
N ASP A 443 -15.68 5.59 9.88
CA ASP A 443 -14.71 4.67 9.28
C ASP A 443 -15.08 3.20 9.59
N SER A 444 -15.48 2.91 10.83
CA SER A 444 -15.89 1.57 11.26
C SER A 444 -17.14 1.07 10.53
N LEU A 445 -18.16 1.93 10.38
CA LEU A 445 -19.38 1.57 9.65
C LEU A 445 -19.14 1.38 8.16
N HIS A 446 -18.26 2.18 7.55
CA HIS A 446 -17.85 1.97 6.17
C HIS A 446 -17.18 0.60 6.00
N ASN A 447 -16.22 0.27 6.88
CA ASN A 447 -15.56 -1.03 6.87
C ASN A 447 -16.55 -2.19 7.07
N LEU A 448 -17.53 -2.03 7.97
CA LEU A 448 -18.60 -3.01 8.17
C LEU A 448 -19.42 -3.23 6.89
N ARG A 449 -19.90 -2.18 6.23
CA ARG A 449 -20.68 -2.29 4.98
C ARG A 449 -19.90 -3.03 3.90
N VAL A 450 -18.63 -2.66 3.69
CA VAL A 450 -17.76 -3.29 2.69
C VAL A 450 -17.54 -4.76 3.03
N ALA A 451 -17.22 -5.08 4.28
CA ALA A 451 -16.98 -6.46 4.71
C ALA A 451 -18.25 -7.33 4.65
N ILE A 452 -19.42 -6.80 5.04
CA ILE A 452 -20.70 -7.51 4.95
C ILE A 452 -21.10 -7.75 3.49
N ALA A 453 -20.92 -6.75 2.60
CA ALA A 453 -21.15 -6.92 1.17
C ALA A 453 -20.25 -8.02 0.59
N HIS A 454 -18.97 -8.01 0.94
CA HIS A 454 -18.01 -9.03 0.51
C HIS A 454 -18.35 -10.42 1.08
N LYS A 455 -18.73 -10.54 2.36
CA LYS A 455 -19.18 -11.82 2.97
C LYS A 455 -20.42 -12.37 2.26
N SER A 456 -21.39 -11.50 1.97
CA SER A 456 -22.62 -11.86 1.26
C SER A 456 -22.34 -12.38 -0.15
N PHE A 457 -21.36 -11.77 -0.83
CA PHE A 457 -20.86 -12.27 -2.11
C PHE A 457 -20.21 -13.66 -1.97
N VAL A 458 -19.23 -13.84 -1.07
CA VAL A 458 -18.49 -15.10 -0.87
C VAL A 458 -19.44 -16.26 -0.54
N PHE A 459 -20.40 -16.04 0.37
CA PHE A 459 -21.35 -17.06 0.78
C PHE A 459 -22.27 -17.51 -0.38
N ARG A 460 -22.60 -16.60 -1.30
CA ARG A 460 -23.44 -16.91 -2.45
C ARG A 460 -22.66 -17.56 -3.59
N SER A 461 -21.52 -16.98 -3.96
CA SER A 461 -20.73 -17.38 -5.13
C SER A 461 -20.00 -18.70 -4.91
N ARG A 462 -19.41 -18.89 -3.72
CA ARG A 462 -18.54 -20.05 -3.44
C ARG A 462 -19.22 -21.13 -2.59
N ILE A 463 -20.09 -20.76 -1.64
CA ILE A 463 -20.70 -21.73 -0.72
C ILE A 463 -22.04 -22.26 -1.26
N ARG A 464 -22.95 -21.40 -1.75
CA ARG A 464 -24.27 -21.86 -2.25
C ARG A 464 -24.27 -22.39 -3.69
N LYS A 465 -23.64 -21.70 -4.66
CA LYS A 465 -23.70 -22.10 -6.08
C LYS A 465 -22.81 -23.29 -6.43
N ASN A 466 -21.67 -23.42 -5.76
CA ASN A 466 -20.66 -24.45 -6.05
C ASN A 466 -20.71 -25.64 -5.08
N ALA A 467 -21.65 -25.67 -4.11
CA ALA A 467 -21.80 -26.78 -3.16
C ALA A 467 -21.89 -28.17 -3.81
N PRO A 468 -22.62 -28.41 -4.92
CA PRO A 468 -22.78 -29.78 -5.45
C PRO A 468 -21.56 -30.29 -6.23
N THR A 469 -20.73 -29.41 -6.80
CA THR A 469 -19.73 -29.74 -7.84
C THR A 469 -18.27 -29.63 -7.37
N THR A 470 -18.04 -29.23 -6.12
CA THR A 470 -16.71 -28.79 -5.66
C THR A 470 -16.06 -29.78 -4.71
N GLY A 471 -14.81 -30.15 -4.99
CA GLY A 471 -14.00 -31.04 -4.14
C GLY A 471 -13.70 -30.46 -2.74
N TYR A 472 -13.41 -31.34 -1.78
CA TYR A 472 -13.22 -31.03 -0.36
C TYR A 472 -12.26 -29.85 -0.07
N SER A 473 -11.14 -29.79 -0.80
CA SER A 473 -10.12 -28.73 -0.61
C SER A 473 -10.61 -27.32 -0.97
N MET A 474 -11.38 -27.17 -2.05
CA MET A 474 -11.90 -25.87 -2.48
C MET A 474 -13.07 -25.41 -1.61
N ARG A 475 -13.84 -26.34 -1.02
CA ARG A 475 -14.80 -26.02 0.06
C ARG A 475 -14.06 -25.44 1.27
N LEU A 476 -13.01 -26.11 1.76
CA LEU A 476 -12.23 -25.63 2.90
C LEU A 476 -11.64 -24.22 2.67
N ARG A 477 -11.10 -23.93 1.48
CA ARG A 477 -10.63 -22.58 1.12
C ARG A 477 -11.75 -21.54 1.15
N SER A 478 -12.93 -21.87 0.61
CA SER A 478 -14.08 -20.96 0.57
C SER A 478 -14.62 -20.63 1.97
N TYR A 479 -14.64 -21.62 2.88
CA TYR A 479 -14.96 -21.40 4.29
C TYR A 479 -13.87 -20.57 4.99
N GLY A 480 -12.59 -20.81 4.67
CA GLY A 480 -11.47 -20.00 5.16
C GLY A 480 -11.58 -18.53 4.78
N ASP A 481 -11.95 -18.23 3.53
CA ASP A 481 -12.18 -16.85 3.07
C ASP A 481 -13.37 -16.21 3.77
N ALA A 482 -14.49 -16.92 3.90
CA ALA A 482 -15.66 -16.43 4.63
C ALA A 482 -15.33 -16.14 6.10
N HIS A 483 -14.52 -16.99 6.73
CA HIS A 483 -14.03 -16.79 8.08
C HIS A 483 -13.13 -15.55 8.17
N ALA A 484 -12.17 -15.38 7.25
CA ALA A 484 -11.30 -14.20 7.23
C ALA A 484 -12.10 -12.90 7.13
N VAL A 485 -13.14 -12.86 6.29
CA VAL A 485 -14.03 -11.70 6.17
C VAL A 485 -14.85 -11.49 7.44
N GLN A 486 -15.30 -12.56 8.10
CA GLN A 486 -15.98 -12.45 9.39
C GLN A 486 -15.08 -11.80 10.45
N MET A 487 -13.77 -12.09 10.47
CA MET A 487 -12.84 -11.44 11.39
C MET A 487 -12.81 -9.92 11.19
N THR A 488 -12.86 -9.45 9.95
CA THR A 488 -12.92 -8.02 9.64
C THR A 488 -14.23 -7.40 10.13
N ILE A 489 -15.36 -8.10 9.98
CA ILE A 489 -16.66 -7.65 10.49
C ILE A 489 -16.61 -7.52 12.02
N ASP A 490 -16.11 -8.54 12.72
CA ASP A 490 -16.05 -8.56 14.18
C ASP A 490 -15.17 -7.43 14.73
N GLN A 491 -14.01 -7.20 14.11
CA GLN A 491 -13.11 -6.10 14.50
C GLN A 491 -13.78 -4.74 14.32
N ALA A 492 -14.36 -4.49 13.13
CA ALA A 492 -14.99 -3.21 12.84
C ALA A 492 -16.24 -2.96 13.72
N ALA A 493 -16.99 -4.02 14.05
CA ALA A 493 -18.12 -3.96 14.99
C ALA A 493 -17.66 -3.58 16.39
N LYS A 494 -16.55 -4.15 16.89
CA LYS A 494 -15.99 -3.82 18.20
C LYS A 494 -15.55 -2.37 18.29
N VAL A 495 -14.79 -1.89 17.29
CA VAL A 495 -14.35 -0.49 17.25
C VAL A 495 -15.56 0.46 17.24
N TYR A 496 -16.60 0.16 16.44
CA TYR A 496 -17.83 0.95 16.43
C TYR A 496 -18.53 1.00 17.79
N ARG A 497 -18.69 -0.16 18.45
CA ARG A 497 -19.34 -0.26 19.76
C ARG A 497 -18.56 0.51 20.83
N THR A 498 -17.23 0.40 20.84
CA THR A 498 -16.36 1.17 21.75
C THR A 498 -16.49 2.66 21.51
N ALA A 499 -16.44 3.10 20.24
CA ALA A 499 -16.63 4.50 19.89
C ALA A 499 -17.99 5.04 20.37
N ARG A 500 -19.07 4.26 20.18
CA ARG A 500 -20.41 4.63 20.65
C ARG A 500 -20.50 4.71 22.18
N LYS A 501 -19.89 3.78 22.91
CA LYS A 501 -19.84 3.81 24.38
C LYS A 501 -19.13 5.09 24.85
N ALA A 502 -18.00 5.44 24.23
CA ALA A 502 -17.29 6.68 24.51
C ALA A 502 -18.14 7.93 24.20
N MET A 503 -18.86 7.97 23.06
CA MET A 503 -19.76 9.08 22.72
C MET A 503 -20.85 9.30 23.79
N ILE A 504 -21.43 8.23 24.33
CA ILE A 504 -22.41 8.33 25.43
C ILE A 504 -21.78 8.93 26.69
N LEU A 505 -20.58 8.46 27.07
CA LEU A 505 -19.88 8.98 28.25
C LEU A 505 -19.53 10.46 28.10
N LEU A 506 -19.15 10.89 26.89
CA LEU A 506 -18.83 12.28 26.56
C LEU A 506 -20.05 13.21 26.50
N GLY A 507 -21.28 12.68 26.62
CA GLY A 507 -22.51 13.46 26.62
C GLY A 507 -23.02 13.83 25.23
N ALA A 508 -22.87 12.94 24.25
CA ALA A 508 -23.49 13.06 22.94
C ALA A 508 -24.99 13.37 23.05
N ASP A 509 -25.48 14.27 22.19
CA ASP A 509 -26.90 14.63 22.15
C ASP A 509 -27.76 13.53 21.51
N GLU A 510 -29.09 13.62 21.70
CA GLU A 510 -30.03 12.63 21.15
C GLU A 510 -30.00 12.59 19.62
N ILE A 511 -29.68 13.71 18.96
CA ILE A 511 -29.53 13.78 17.50
C ILE A 511 -28.36 12.90 17.06
N LEU A 512 -27.20 13.02 17.71
CA LEU A 512 -26.01 12.23 17.41
C LEU A 512 -26.23 10.75 17.72
N LEU A 513 -26.90 10.43 18.83
CA LEU A 513 -27.20 9.03 19.20
C LEU A 513 -28.29 8.40 18.32
N SER A 514 -29.18 9.18 17.71
CA SER A 514 -30.13 8.71 16.69
C SER A 514 -29.45 8.37 15.36
N LYS A 515 -28.36 9.08 15.04
CA LYS A 515 -27.51 8.85 13.87
C LYS A 515 -26.62 7.61 14.07
N TYR A 516 -25.96 7.49 15.22
CA TYR A 516 -25.10 6.35 15.57
C TYR A 516 -25.86 5.36 16.49
N GLN A 517 -26.68 4.51 15.87
CA GLN A 517 -27.56 3.58 16.61
C GLN A 517 -26.79 2.40 17.24
N VAL A 518 -27.45 1.66 18.12
CA VAL A 518 -26.90 0.43 18.71
C VAL A 518 -26.71 -0.61 17.59
N LEU A 519 -25.52 -1.21 17.52
CA LEU A 519 -25.18 -2.21 16.52
C LEU A 519 -25.47 -3.62 17.04
N LEU A 520 -26.59 -4.19 16.60
CA LEU A 520 -27.05 -5.53 16.98
C LEU A 520 -26.39 -6.62 16.12
N ARG A 521 -26.44 -7.87 16.58
CA ARG A 521 -25.91 -9.03 15.81
C ARG A 521 -26.65 -9.20 14.47
N GLU A 522 -27.95 -8.90 14.46
CA GLU A 522 -28.79 -8.91 13.24
C GLU A 522 -28.32 -7.91 12.17
N ASP A 523 -27.76 -6.78 12.59
CA ASP A 523 -27.22 -5.76 11.67
C ASP A 523 -25.97 -6.25 10.91
N LEU A 524 -25.28 -7.24 11.48
CA LEU A 524 -24.06 -7.85 10.92
C LEU A 524 -24.35 -9.03 9.99
N ALA A 525 -25.62 -9.44 9.89
CA ALA A 525 -26.03 -10.57 9.06
C ALA A 525 -25.84 -10.25 7.56
N SER A 526 -25.29 -11.21 6.82
CA SER A 526 -25.20 -11.14 5.37
C SER A 526 -26.60 -11.21 4.75
N SER A 527 -27.13 -10.06 4.31
CA SER A 527 -28.47 -10.00 3.71
C SER A 527 -28.45 -10.43 2.24
N THR A 528 -29.40 -11.28 1.86
CA THR A 528 -29.62 -11.68 0.46
C THR A 528 -30.08 -10.51 -0.42
N ALA A 529 -30.63 -9.43 0.18
CA ALA A 529 -30.97 -8.19 -0.51
C ALA A 529 -29.75 -7.38 -0.95
N VAL A 530 -28.63 -7.48 -0.21
CA VAL A 530 -27.32 -6.90 -0.62
C VAL A 530 -26.72 -7.67 -1.80
N ALA A 531 -27.01 -8.97 -1.90
CA ALA A 531 -26.44 -9.83 -2.93
C ALA A 531 -27.21 -9.78 -4.27
N GLU A 532 -28.51 -9.43 -4.27
CA GLU A 532 -29.34 -9.36 -5.48
C GLU A 532 -30.43 -8.28 -5.34
N PRO A 533 -30.13 -6.99 -5.53
CA PRO A 533 -31.11 -5.90 -5.34
C PRO A 533 -32.43 -6.03 -6.15
N ASN A 534 -32.47 -6.92 -7.14
CA ASN A 534 -33.57 -7.08 -8.10
C ASN A 534 -34.36 -8.41 -7.96
N ALA A 535 -34.18 -9.20 -6.89
CA ALA A 535 -34.91 -10.47 -6.76
C ALA A 535 -36.40 -10.26 -6.33
N ARG A 536 -37.32 -11.04 -6.92
CA ARG A 536 -38.77 -11.00 -6.59
C ARG A 536 -38.99 -11.32 -5.09
N GLY A 537 -39.75 -10.46 -4.39
CA GLY A 537 -40.08 -10.64 -2.97
C GLY A 537 -39.19 -9.87 -1.98
N GLN A 538 -38.14 -9.18 -2.45
CA GLN A 538 -37.23 -8.42 -1.60
C GLN A 538 -37.80 -7.10 -1.04
N SER A 539 -38.95 -6.62 -1.53
CA SER A 539 -39.64 -5.45 -0.99
C SER A 539 -40.08 -5.60 0.48
N ARG A 540 -39.97 -6.81 1.06
CA ARG A 540 -40.25 -7.11 2.47
C ARG A 540 -39.00 -7.24 3.36
N VAL A 541 -37.79 -7.27 2.80
CA VAL A 541 -36.54 -7.43 3.57
C VAL A 541 -36.00 -6.04 3.94
N LYS A 542 -36.21 -5.62 5.18
CA LYS A 542 -35.69 -4.34 5.69
C LYS A 542 -34.17 -4.45 5.86
N LEU A 543 -33.39 -3.72 5.05
CA LEU A 543 -31.94 -3.62 5.24
C LEU A 543 -31.65 -2.94 6.58
N SER A 544 -30.59 -3.38 7.27
CA SER A 544 -30.17 -2.81 8.56
C SER A 544 -29.96 -1.29 8.46
N TRP A 545 -30.16 -0.59 9.58
CA TRP A 545 -29.97 0.86 9.67
C TRP A 545 -28.56 1.29 9.25
N ILE A 546 -27.56 0.41 9.36
CA ILE A 546 -26.19 0.68 8.91
C ILE A 546 -26.14 1.04 7.43
N TRP A 547 -27.09 0.60 6.59
CA TRP A 547 -27.14 0.90 5.16
C TRP A 547 -27.83 2.22 4.81
N HIS A 548 -28.58 2.82 5.75
CA HIS A 548 -29.46 3.98 5.49
C HIS A 548 -29.08 5.24 6.25
N MET A 549 -27.93 5.24 6.92
CA MET A 549 -27.49 6.27 7.88
C MET A 549 -27.44 7.72 7.34
N ARG A 550 -27.61 7.94 6.03
CA ARG A 550 -27.66 9.26 5.40
C ARG A 550 -28.80 9.48 4.40
N SER A 551 -29.61 8.47 4.11
CA SER A 551 -30.75 8.62 3.21
C SER A 551 -31.98 8.07 3.91
N GLN A 552 -32.97 8.93 4.16
CA GLN A 552 -34.30 8.52 4.59
C GLN A 552 -35.06 7.71 3.51
N SER A 553 -34.36 7.01 2.62
CA SER A 553 -34.95 6.12 1.62
C SER A 553 -34.10 4.85 1.48
N ASN A 554 -34.76 3.70 1.40
CA ASN A 554 -34.20 2.45 0.89
C ASN A 554 -33.69 2.72 -0.54
N ASN A 555 -32.45 3.20 -0.73
CA ASN A 555 -31.97 3.55 -2.07
C ASN A 555 -31.15 2.40 -2.71
N PRO A 556 -31.72 1.61 -3.63
CA PRO A 556 -31.00 0.56 -4.37
C PRO A 556 -29.82 1.10 -5.21
N GLU A 557 -29.73 2.41 -5.45
CA GLU A 557 -28.65 3.04 -6.21
C GLU A 557 -27.29 2.91 -5.53
N PHE A 558 -27.20 3.04 -4.20
CA PHE A 558 -25.91 2.92 -3.48
C PHE A 558 -25.32 1.51 -3.53
N LEU A 559 -26.19 0.50 -3.40
CA LEU A 559 -25.77 -0.89 -3.51
C LEU A 559 -25.32 -1.24 -4.94
N ASN A 560 -26.05 -0.73 -5.93
CA ASN A 560 -25.68 -0.86 -7.34
C ASN A 560 -24.29 -0.21 -7.61
N GLU A 561 -24.05 0.96 -7.02
CA GLU A 561 -22.76 1.65 -7.11
C GLU A 561 -21.61 0.88 -6.45
N MET A 562 -21.83 0.31 -5.25
CA MET A 562 -20.85 -0.59 -4.63
C MET A 562 -20.54 -1.82 -5.49
N LEU A 563 -21.56 -2.43 -6.09
CA LEU A 563 -21.39 -3.57 -7.00
C LEU A 563 -20.64 -3.17 -8.26
N ARG A 564 -20.92 -1.99 -8.83
CA ARG A 564 -20.22 -1.41 -9.98
C ARG A 564 -18.73 -1.27 -9.70
N VAL A 565 -18.37 -0.62 -8.60
CA VAL A 565 -16.98 -0.40 -8.20
C VAL A 565 -16.25 -1.73 -7.95
N ASN A 566 -16.88 -2.67 -7.24
CA ASN A 566 -16.30 -4.00 -7.02
C ASN A 566 -16.08 -4.76 -8.32
N TRP A 567 -17.02 -4.65 -9.26
CA TRP A 567 -16.91 -5.26 -10.58
C TRP A 567 -15.77 -4.65 -11.39
N LEU A 568 -15.62 -3.33 -11.40
CA LEU A 568 -14.51 -2.62 -12.07
C LEU A 568 -13.14 -3.04 -11.52
N ARG A 569 -13.04 -3.18 -10.19
CA ARG A 569 -11.82 -3.63 -9.51
C ARG A 569 -11.51 -5.10 -9.81
N ALA A 570 -12.53 -5.96 -9.80
CA ALA A 570 -12.41 -7.38 -10.17
C ALA A 570 -11.93 -7.55 -11.62
N LYS A 571 -12.52 -6.77 -12.55
CA LYS A 571 -12.12 -6.71 -13.95
C LYS A 571 -10.67 -6.32 -14.08
N SER A 572 -10.27 -5.23 -13.41
CA SER A 572 -8.89 -4.75 -13.45
C SER A 572 -7.91 -5.80 -12.95
N ARG A 573 -8.21 -6.47 -11.83
CA ARG A 573 -7.36 -7.55 -11.30
C ARG A 573 -7.20 -8.69 -12.31
N ARG A 574 -8.29 -9.16 -12.90
CA ARG A 574 -8.28 -10.19 -13.94
C ARG A 574 -7.43 -9.75 -15.13
N ASP A 575 -7.67 -8.54 -15.64
CA ASP A 575 -6.97 -8.01 -16.82
C ASP A 575 -5.45 -7.89 -16.55
N ARG A 576 -5.05 -7.39 -15.37
CA ARG A 576 -3.62 -7.32 -14.99
C ARG A 576 -2.96 -8.70 -14.94
N TRP A 577 -3.65 -9.74 -14.46
CA TRP A 577 -3.10 -11.10 -14.47
C TRP A 577 -2.98 -11.68 -15.88
N GLN A 578 -3.97 -11.42 -16.75
CA GLN A 578 -3.90 -11.83 -18.16
C GLN A 578 -2.75 -11.12 -18.89
N GLU A 579 -2.58 -9.81 -18.67
CA GLU A 579 -1.43 -9.04 -19.16
C GLU A 579 -0.10 -9.61 -18.65
N GLU A 580 0.00 -9.89 -17.35
CA GLU A 580 1.23 -10.45 -16.75
C GLU A 580 1.62 -11.78 -17.39
N LYS A 581 0.65 -12.64 -17.71
CA LYS A 581 0.93 -13.89 -18.43
C LYS A 581 1.54 -13.64 -19.81
N ILE A 582 1.03 -12.66 -20.55
CA ILE A 582 1.59 -12.28 -21.85
C ILE A 582 2.99 -11.70 -21.70
N LEU A 583 3.19 -10.83 -20.69
CA LEU A 583 4.48 -10.21 -20.39
C LEU A 583 5.54 -11.24 -20.01
N LEU A 584 5.25 -12.14 -19.07
CA LEU A 584 6.21 -13.16 -18.62
C LEU A 584 6.64 -14.11 -19.75
N LYS A 585 5.70 -14.50 -20.62
CA LYS A 585 6.02 -15.28 -21.83
C LYS A 585 6.98 -14.51 -22.73
N SER A 586 6.68 -13.24 -22.97
CA SER A 586 7.49 -12.36 -23.83
C SER A 586 8.87 -12.09 -23.23
N GLU A 587 8.95 -11.85 -21.92
CA GLU A 587 10.20 -11.63 -21.17
C GLU A 587 11.12 -12.86 -21.24
N LEU A 588 10.58 -14.08 -21.16
CA LEU A 588 11.37 -15.30 -21.34
C LEU A 588 11.94 -15.41 -22.76
N ILE A 589 11.13 -15.11 -23.78
CA ILE A 589 11.56 -15.11 -25.19
C ILE A 589 12.65 -14.05 -25.41
N TRP A 590 12.44 -12.83 -24.94
CA TRP A 590 13.40 -11.74 -25.06
C TRP A 590 14.70 -12.05 -24.31
N THR A 591 14.61 -12.65 -23.13
CA THR A 591 15.78 -13.09 -22.36
C THR A 591 16.60 -14.11 -23.16
N LYS A 592 15.96 -15.12 -23.75
CA LYS A 592 16.62 -16.10 -24.60
C LYS A 592 17.27 -15.45 -25.82
N ASN A 593 16.55 -14.58 -26.53
CA ASN A 593 17.05 -13.87 -27.71
C ASN A 593 18.22 -12.96 -27.37
N PHE A 594 18.15 -12.26 -26.24
CA PHE A 594 19.24 -11.42 -25.74
C PHE A 594 20.49 -12.28 -25.48
N PHE A 595 20.36 -13.42 -24.80
CA PHE A 595 21.50 -14.32 -24.59
C PHE A 595 22.08 -14.87 -25.89
N SER A 596 21.24 -15.26 -26.85
CA SER A 596 21.70 -15.69 -28.18
C SER A 596 22.45 -14.57 -28.92
N ASN A 597 21.93 -13.35 -28.87
CA ASN A 597 22.59 -12.19 -29.48
C ASN A 597 23.93 -11.88 -28.80
N ARG A 598 23.99 -11.96 -27.46
CA ARG A 598 25.25 -11.78 -26.71
C ARG A 598 26.30 -12.83 -27.10
N LYS A 599 25.92 -14.10 -27.27
CA LYS A 599 26.82 -15.13 -27.79
C LYS A 599 27.43 -14.71 -29.13
N ILE A 600 26.61 -14.28 -30.09
CA ILE A 600 27.06 -13.86 -31.43
C ILE A 600 28.03 -12.69 -31.33
N LEU A 601 27.69 -11.68 -30.53
CA LEU A 601 28.54 -10.50 -30.31
C LEU A 601 29.93 -10.89 -29.76
N TRP A 602 29.99 -11.84 -28.83
CA TRP A 602 31.27 -12.30 -28.27
C TRP A 602 32.08 -13.16 -29.24
N ILE A 603 31.43 -13.94 -30.11
CA ILE A 603 32.11 -14.64 -31.20
C ILE A 603 32.72 -13.64 -32.18
N ASP A 604 31.98 -12.58 -32.52
CA ASP A 604 32.46 -11.55 -33.43
C ASP A 604 33.68 -10.80 -32.85
N ARG A 605 33.64 -10.46 -31.57
CA ARG A 605 34.78 -9.87 -30.83
C ARG A 605 36.02 -10.77 -30.76
N ALA A 606 35.87 -12.07 -31.01
CA ALA A 606 37.00 -13.01 -31.03
C ALA A 606 37.75 -12.98 -32.37
N LYS A 607 37.17 -12.37 -33.42
CA LYS A 607 37.81 -12.22 -34.74
C LYS A 607 38.89 -11.14 -34.69
N ASP A 608 39.98 -11.36 -35.41
CA ASP A 608 41.05 -10.38 -35.62
C ASP A 608 41.68 -9.83 -34.32
N THR A 609 41.81 -10.68 -33.29
CA THR A 609 42.44 -10.33 -32.00
C THR A 609 43.62 -11.23 -31.64
N THR A 610 44.36 -10.88 -30.59
CA THR A 610 45.42 -11.72 -30.03
C THR A 610 44.87 -13.01 -29.40
N ALA A 611 45.66 -14.08 -29.35
CA ALA A 611 45.23 -15.39 -28.86
C ALA A 611 44.61 -15.36 -27.45
N GLY A 612 45.12 -14.52 -26.55
CA GLY A 612 44.56 -14.35 -25.20
C GLY A 612 43.17 -13.71 -25.20
N VAL A 613 42.99 -12.63 -25.97
CA VAL A 613 41.70 -11.94 -26.12
C VAL A 613 40.68 -12.86 -26.80
N GLN A 614 41.11 -13.57 -27.84
CA GLN A 614 40.29 -14.56 -28.53
C GLN A 614 39.80 -15.66 -27.58
N CYS A 615 40.70 -16.25 -26.77
CA CYS A 615 40.35 -17.26 -25.78
C CYS A 615 39.31 -16.75 -24.77
N TYR A 616 39.51 -15.55 -24.23
CA TYR A 616 38.55 -14.92 -23.32
C TYR A 616 37.19 -14.67 -23.97
N ALA A 617 37.17 -14.11 -25.19
CA ALA A 617 35.94 -13.81 -25.92
C ALA A 617 35.15 -15.10 -26.24
N LEU A 618 35.81 -16.17 -26.66
CA LEU A 618 35.18 -17.48 -26.88
C LEU A 618 34.64 -18.08 -25.58
N LYS A 619 35.37 -17.95 -24.46
CA LYS A 619 34.86 -18.37 -23.13
C LYS A 619 33.58 -17.60 -22.75
N GLN A 620 33.52 -16.30 -23.02
CA GLN A 620 32.31 -15.50 -22.81
C GLN A 620 31.17 -15.99 -23.71
N ALA A 621 31.43 -16.25 -24.99
CA ALA A 621 30.43 -16.77 -25.91
C ALA A 621 29.81 -18.09 -25.43
N VAL A 622 30.62 -19.04 -24.92
CA VAL A 622 30.13 -20.29 -24.33
C VAL A 622 29.25 -20.04 -23.10
N THR A 623 29.58 -19.04 -22.29
CA THR A 623 28.79 -18.69 -21.10
C THR A 623 27.38 -18.19 -21.50
N TRP A 624 27.30 -17.31 -22.49
CA TRP A 624 26.02 -16.83 -23.03
C TRP A 624 25.23 -17.92 -23.74
N ASP A 625 25.90 -18.85 -24.42
CA ASP A 625 25.27 -20.01 -25.05
C ASP A 625 24.58 -20.91 -24.02
N ARG A 626 25.25 -21.18 -22.89
CA ARG A 626 24.66 -21.94 -21.78
C ARG A 626 23.44 -21.24 -21.20
N LEU A 627 23.50 -19.92 -20.99
CA LEU A 627 22.34 -19.15 -20.51
C LEU A 627 21.18 -19.18 -21.52
N SER A 628 21.48 -19.06 -22.81
CA SER A 628 20.49 -19.16 -23.88
C SER A 628 19.83 -20.55 -23.92
N TYR A 629 20.61 -21.62 -23.78
CA TYR A 629 20.12 -22.99 -23.69
C TYR A 629 19.19 -23.19 -22.47
N LEU A 630 19.56 -22.67 -21.30
CA LEU A 630 18.71 -22.74 -20.11
C LEU A 630 17.39 -21.97 -20.31
N ALA A 631 17.43 -20.80 -20.95
CA ALA A 631 16.24 -20.04 -21.29
C ALA A 631 15.34 -20.78 -22.30
N GLN A 632 15.93 -21.45 -23.30
CA GLN A 632 15.19 -22.28 -24.25
C GLN A 632 14.53 -23.48 -23.57
N LYS A 633 15.25 -24.18 -22.67
CA LYS A 633 14.68 -25.27 -21.89
C LYS A 633 13.51 -24.81 -21.01
N ALA A 634 13.63 -23.61 -20.43
CA ALA A 634 12.57 -22.97 -19.67
C ALA A 634 11.32 -22.71 -20.53
N LEU A 635 11.49 -22.15 -21.74
CA LEU A 635 10.38 -21.94 -22.69
C LEU A 635 9.66 -23.24 -23.03
N THR A 636 10.41 -24.30 -23.35
CA THR A 636 9.83 -25.62 -23.64
C THR A 636 9.04 -26.15 -22.43
N SER A 637 9.53 -25.95 -21.21
CA SER A 637 8.84 -26.42 -19.99
C SER A 637 7.48 -25.76 -19.74
N ILE A 638 7.27 -24.56 -20.28
CA ILE A 638 6.00 -23.83 -20.15
C ILE A 638 5.11 -23.94 -21.41
N GLY A 639 5.42 -24.88 -22.32
CA GLY A 639 4.64 -25.14 -23.53
C GLY A 639 4.78 -24.07 -24.61
N VAL A 640 5.87 -23.30 -24.61
CA VAL A 640 6.19 -22.32 -25.65
C VAL A 640 7.29 -22.92 -26.52
N GLN A 641 6.95 -23.23 -27.78
CA GLN A 641 7.91 -23.74 -28.77
C GLN A 641 8.84 -22.64 -29.28
#